data_AF-A0A959FRS7-F1
#
_entry.id   AF-A0A959FRS7-F1
#
_cell.length_a   1.000
_cell.length_b   1.000
_cell.length_c   1.000
_cell.angle_alpha   90.00
_cell.angle_beta   90.00
_cell.angle_gamma   90.00
#
_symmetry.space_group_name_H-M   'P 1'
#
loop_
_entity.id
_entity.type
_entity.pdbx_description
1 polymer ?
#
loop_
_entity_poly.entity_id
_entity_poly.type
_entity_poly.pdbx_seq_one_letter_code
_entity_poly.pdbx_strand_id
1 'polypeptide(L)'
;MKHTTLLLLLFFTTLNSFGVTLTFVGGNANWNVASSWDLGVIPTAADDVIIPSGNRAYIPVSYIAAAKSIVLYGTLNNDGNLTVSNSTGSGIFITGGYLDNRSSITVSNSGLHSIEVFSSGRVRNRNGGVITTKGNGGTGLFIDYHTQVTNSGLINIKGPNVNDGLYCDALLENGTSGKIWVADTGDEGFDFTGYFINNGFMGTASNGNFGFKIDNGTIYDCLNNGMIEVKAGIVDGLRQFNGTFINSPLGTIQISGNGGYNDAGFCVGDYPSSNAVFENYGYIHIHDINENPSRGGTGKGIIVDSYTDFINDADIEIEDLEGTGFSTVPYATVTNRNGGLISIQDVGGRGMVVRSDFENDGRIYITNTHEYGMILIDAFAHFENDDYLDIRNPGYTPSTSYGLYVHEGTFINQPCAEVKLPDSPVLLWVLGDLENNGWLSTQGSESLVGPSVNNGLIEDADNGFLNASVPMTNNAIIAREITGTVSVGVAVPNFFALGSLSGFTVTSVDTSPSSGISAGSYNAGQNSFTPATAAQGLTAVYAKIKDTSAECVRTLKVPIPGGVQLQADPQEKSLKAGALSEGLQLLPNPNTGTFVLQIAEPATGDWRLVDALGRNLWQHTGIEESYLDVQFPVGAEDGLYWLIGQLDDGRQVREKVVLQR
;
A
#
# COMPACT_ATOMS: atom_id res chain seq x y z
N MET A 1 -12.34 -55.53 -62.61
CA MET A 1 -10.97 -55.26 -62.11
C MET A 1 -10.29 -54.08 -62.84
N LYS A 2 -10.91 -52.89 -62.90
CA LYS A 2 -10.27 -51.66 -63.44
C LYS A 2 -10.43 -50.42 -62.56
N HIS A 3 -11.15 -50.51 -61.43
CA HIS A 3 -11.34 -49.39 -60.49
C HIS A 3 -10.50 -49.49 -59.21
N THR A 4 -9.95 -50.68 -58.89
CA THR A 4 -9.10 -50.87 -57.71
C THR A 4 -7.67 -50.35 -57.90
N THR A 5 -7.16 -50.33 -59.13
CA THR A 5 -5.81 -49.83 -59.44
C THR A 5 -5.74 -48.30 -59.42
N LEU A 6 -6.84 -47.59 -59.70
CA LEU A 6 -6.90 -46.13 -59.64
C LEU A 6 -6.96 -45.61 -58.19
N LEU A 7 -7.58 -46.36 -57.28
CA LEU A 7 -7.64 -46.02 -55.85
C LEU A 7 -6.29 -46.25 -55.13
N LEU A 8 -5.51 -47.25 -55.56
CA LEU A 8 -4.17 -47.50 -55.01
C LEU A 8 -3.13 -46.49 -55.52
N LEU A 9 -3.30 -45.94 -56.73
CA LEU A 9 -2.42 -44.89 -57.26
C LEU A 9 -2.69 -43.51 -56.65
N LEU A 10 -3.93 -43.21 -56.24
CA LEU A 10 -4.26 -42.01 -55.47
C LEU A 10 -3.76 -42.07 -54.02
N PHE A 11 -3.51 -43.28 -53.48
CA PHE A 11 -3.00 -43.45 -52.11
C PHE A 11 -1.49 -43.20 -51.99
N PHE A 12 -0.74 -43.22 -53.10
CA PHE A 12 0.70 -42.92 -53.13
C PHE A 12 1.05 -41.49 -53.55
N THR A 13 0.06 -40.64 -53.85
CA THR A 13 0.30 -39.21 -54.16
C THR A 13 0.35 -38.31 -52.94
N THR A 14 0.23 -38.85 -51.71
CA THR A 14 0.80 -38.19 -50.53
C THR A 14 2.32 -38.44 -50.55
N LEU A 15 2.99 -37.90 -51.58
CA LEU A 15 4.44 -37.78 -51.55
C LEU A 15 4.76 -36.92 -50.34
N ASN A 16 5.26 -37.56 -49.29
CA ASN A 16 5.98 -36.85 -48.25
C ASN A 16 7.10 -36.12 -48.98
N SER A 17 6.94 -34.81 -49.19
CA SER A 17 8.03 -33.97 -49.66
C SER A 17 9.11 -34.08 -48.60
N PHE A 18 10.18 -34.82 -48.92
CA PHE A 18 11.35 -34.85 -48.05
C PHE A 18 11.93 -33.44 -48.05
N GLY A 19 11.91 -32.80 -46.88
CA GLY A 19 12.53 -31.50 -46.70
C GLY A 19 13.98 -31.53 -47.17
N VAL A 20 14.36 -30.55 -47.99
CA VAL A 20 15.75 -30.32 -48.39
C VAL A 20 16.28 -29.07 -47.70
N THR A 21 17.60 -28.94 -47.64
CA THR A 21 18.23 -27.68 -47.24
C THR A 21 18.39 -26.79 -48.47
N LEU A 22 17.86 -25.57 -48.42
CA LEU A 22 17.96 -24.57 -49.47
C LEU A 22 18.84 -23.41 -48.99
N THR A 23 19.91 -23.13 -49.74
CA THR A 23 20.83 -22.03 -49.42
C THR A 23 20.50 -20.82 -50.28
N PHE A 24 20.32 -19.66 -49.64
CA PHE A 24 20.10 -18.41 -50.36
C PHE A 24 21.41 -17.95 -51.03
N VAL A 25 21.39 -17.81 -52.35
CA VAL A 25 22.53 -17.41 -53.21
C VAL A 25 22.27 -16.10 -53.96
N GLY A 26 21.12 -15.46 -53.73
CA GLY A 26 20.66 -14.29 -54.47
C GLY A 26 21.41 -12.98 -54.19
N GLY A 27 22.42 -12.97 -53.31
CA GLY A 27 23.07 -11.74 -52.85
C GLY A 27 22.06 -10.85 -52.12
N ASN A 28 21.50 -9.85 -52.80
CA ASN A 28 20.42 -8.98 -52.33
C ASN A 28 19.17 -9.19 -53.22
N ALA A 29 18.31 -10.15 -52.87
CA ALA A 29 17.17 -10.51 -53.72
C ALA A 29 15.94 -10.95 -52.92
N ASN A 30 14.80 -11.04 -53.62
CA ASN A 30 13.55 -11.46 -52.99
C ASN A 30 13.51 -12.97 -52.76
N TRP A 31 12.92 -13.38 -51.64
CA TRP A 31 12.68 -14.77 -51.25
C TRP A 31 11.87 -15.54 -52.31
N ASN A 32 10.89 -14.89 -52.92
CA ASN A 32 9.98 -15.50 -53.88
C ASN A 32 10.55 -15.63 -55.32
N VAL A 33 11.87 -15.46 -55.48
CA VAL A 33 12.57 -15.64 -56.75
C VAL A 33 13.33 -16.96 -56.71
N ALA A 34 12.88 -17.93 -57.51
CA ALA A 34 13.45 -19.27 -57.57
C ALA A 34 14.98 -19.28 -57.79
N SER A 35 15.48 -18.41 -58.68
CA SER A 35 16.92 -18.29 -58.98
C SER A 35 17.75 -17.66 -57.86
N SER A 36 17.14 -17.20 -56.77
CA SER A 36 17.84 -16.73 -55.57
C SER A 36 18.21 -17.87 -54.62
N TRP A 37 17.83 -19.10 -54.96
CA TRP A 37 18.10 -20.33 -54.20
C TRP A 37 19.01 -21.26 -55.02
N ASP A 38 19.92 -21.95 -54.35
CA ASP A 38 20.91 -22.85 -54.95
C ASP A 38 20.32 -23.96 -55.83
N LEU A 39 19.15 -24.48 -55.47
CA LEU A 39 18.42 -25.49 -56.26
C LEU A 39 17.42 -24.90 -57.27
N GLY A 40 17.31 -23.57 -57.37
CA GLY A 40 16.34 -22.94 -58.26
C GLY A 40 14.89 -23.17 -57.85
N VAL A 41 14.62 -23.40 -56.56
CA VAL A 41 13.30 -23.69 -55.98
C VAL A 41 13.05 -22.78 -54.79
N ILE A 42 11.82 -22.29 -54.64
CA ILE A 42 11.42 -21.44 -53.52
C ILE A 42 11.12 -22.33 -52.29
N PRO A 43 11.66 -22.02 -51.10
CA PRO A 43 11.40 -22.81 -49.90
C PRO A 43 9.93 -22.95 -49.54
N THR A 44 9.59 -24.12 -49.01
CA THR A 44 8.28 -24.48 -48.47
C THR A 44 8.38 -24.84 -46.99
N ALA A 45 7.25 -25.13 -46.33
CA ALA A 45 7.21 -25.54 -44.93
C ALA A 45 7.94 -26.87 -44.61
N ALA A 46 8.36 -27.62 -45.64
CA ALA A 46 9.16 -28.83 -45.46
C ALA A 46 10.67 -28.55 -45.42
N ASP A 47 11.11 -27.40 -45.93
CA ASP A 47 12.53 -27.15 -46.26
C ASP A 47 13.26 -26.40 -45.16
N ASP A 48 14.51 -26.77 -44.93
CA ASP A 48 15.41 -26.05 -44.04
C ASP A 48 16.11 -24.94 -44.83
N VAL A 49 16.17 -23.72 -44.30
CA VAL A 49 16.70 -22.54 -45.02
C VAL A 49 17.99 -22.06 -44.39
N ILE A 50 18.99 -21.74 -45.22
CA ILE A 50 20.22 -21.06 -44.79
C ILE A 50 20.36 -19.74 -45.54
N ILE A 51 20.56 -18.64 -44.80
CA ILE A 51 20.97 -17.34 -45.37
C ILE A 51 22.42 -17.08 -44.95
N PRO A 52 23.40 -17.28 -45.85
CA PRO A 52 24.83 -17.10 -45.55
C PRO A 52 25.20 -15.66 -45.21
N SER A 53 26.34 -15.49 -44.55
CA SER A 53 26.92 -14.17 -44.28
C SER A 53 27.15 -13.40 -45.58
N GLY A 54 26.91 -12.07 -45.54
CA GLY A 54 26.99 -11.20 -46.72
C GLY A 54 25.75 -11.19 -47.61
N ASN A 55 24.84 -12.17 -47.47
CA ASN A 55 23.58 -12.20 -48.21
C ASN A 55 22.44 -11.52 -47.45
N ARG A 56 21.47 -11.00 -48.20
CA ARG A 56 20.25 -10.39 -47.70
C ARG A 56 19.03 -10.88 -48.49
N ALA A 57 18.18 -11.62 -47.81
CA ALA A 57 16.90 -12.06 -48.36
C ALA A 57 15.78 -11.09 -47.97
N TYR A 58 14.86 -10.84 -48.90
CA TYR A 58 13.69 -9.99 -48.68
C TYR A 58 12.40 -10.79 -48.87
N ILE A 59 11.54 -10.84 -47.86
CA ILE A 59 10.17 -11.35 -48.02
C ILE A 59 9.30 -10.13 -48.37
N PRO A 60 8.83 -10.00 -49.63
CA PRO A 60 8.11 -8.81 -50.04
C PRO A 60 6.71 -8.75 -49.42
N VAL A 61 6.16 -7.53 -49.36
CA VAL A 61 4.79 -7.27 -48.89
C VAL A 61 3.79 -8.20 -49.60
N SER A 62 2.81 -8.69 -48.84
CA SER A 62 1.75 -9.61 -49.29
C SER A 62 2.21 -11.02 -49.71
N TYR A 63 3.51 -11.33 -49.67
CA TYR A 63 3.98 -12.70 -49.89
C TYR A 63 3.92 -13.51 -48.60
N ILE A 64 3.58 -14.80 -48.72
CA ILE A 64 3.55 -15.76 -47.61
C ILE A 64 4.73 -16.72 -47.83
N ALA A 65 5.82 -16.49 -47.10
CA ALA A 65 6.96 -17.39 -47.04
C ALA A 65 6.72 -18.49 -46.01
N ALA A 66 7.27 -19.68 -46.27
CA ALA A 66 7.27 -20.78 -45.33
C ALA A 66 8.62 -21.49 -45.30
N ALA A 67 8.98 -22.00 -44.13
CA ALA A 67 10.16 -22.84 -43.92
C ALA A 67 9.88 -23.85 -42.80
N LYS A 68 10.65 -24.93 -42.75
CA LYS A 68 10.72 -25.83 -41.60
C LYS A 68 11.60 -25.26 -40.50
N SER A 69 12.78 -24.78 -40.87
CA SER A 69 13.73 -24.07 -40.01
C SER A 69 14.51 -23.01 -40.81
N ILE A 70 15.11 -22.03 -40.13
CA ILE A 70 15.94 -20.99 -40.75
C ILE A 70 17.21 -20.79 -39.94
N VAL A 71 18.37 -20.84 -40.59
CA VAL A 71 19.66 -20.42 -40.04
C VAL A 71 20.11 -19.11 -40.69
N LEU A 72 20.32 -18.07 -39.87
CA LEU A 72 20.69 -16.73 -40.30
C LEU A 72 22.13 -16.39 -39.91
N TYR A 73 23.03 -16.43 -40.89
CA TYR A 73 24.36 -15.79 -40.84
C TYR A 73 24.36 -14.42 -41.54
N GLY A 74 23.44 -14.21 -42.48
CA GLY A 74 23.23 -12.96 -43.21
C GLY A 74 22.07 -12.13 -42.66
N THR A 75 21.37 -11.42 -43.53
CA THR A 75 20.20 -10.60 -43.17
C THR A 75 18.91 -11.16 -43.75
N LEU A 76 17.85 -11.22 -42.94
CA LEU A 76 16.49 -11.46 -43.39
C LEU A 76 15.63 -10.21 -43.12
N ASN A 77 15.13 -9.59 -44.18
CA ASN A 77 14.16 -8.50 -44.10
C ASN A 77 12.76 -9.05 -44.38
N ASN A 78 11.88 -8.99 -43.39
CA ASN A 78 10.50 -9.46 -43.53
C ASN A 78 9.51 -8.31 -43.64
N ASP A 79 9.02 -8.04 -44.84
CA ASP A 79 7.91 -7.12 -45.10
C ASP A 79 6.59 -7.87 -45.43
N GLY A 80 6.63 -9.20 -45.53
CA GLY A 80 5.50 -10.10 -45.78
C GLY A 80 5.14 -10.99 -44.59
N ASN A 81 4.53 -12.15 -44.82
CA ASN A 81 4.21 -13.11 -43.77
C ASN A 81 5.19 -14.28 -43.83
N LEU A 82 5.79 -14.63 -42.70
CA LEU A 82 6.68 -15.78 -42.58
C LEU A 82 6.11 -16.80 -41.59
N THR A 83 5.98 -18.05 -42.02
CA THR A 83 5.65 -19.18 -41.13
C THR A 83 6.81 -20.16 -41.06
N VAL A 84 7.30 -20.43 -39.85
CA VAL A 84 8.29 -21.46 -39.58
C VAL A 84 7.67 -22.52 -38.67
N SER A 85 7.77 -23.80 -39.03
CA SER A 85 7.11 -24.84 -38.24
C SER A 85 7.74 -26.22 -38.31
N ASN A 86 7.59 -26.97 -37.21
CA ASN A 86 8.01 -28.37 -37.09
C ASN A 86 9.54 -28.56 -37.26
N SER A 87 10.31 -27.56 -36.82
CA SER A 87 11.76 -27.71 -36.66
C SER A 87 12.05 -28.71 -35.55
N THR A 88 13.03 -29.59 -35.75
CA THR A 88 13.50 -30.50 -34.70
C THR A 88 14.46 -29.82 -33.72
N GLY A 89 14.97 -28.64 -34.06
CA GLY A 89 15.79 -27.79 -33.19
C GLY A 89 15.12 -26.43 -33.04
N SER A 90 15.89 -25.36 -33.20
CA SER A 90 15.35 -24.00 -33.19
C SER A 90 14.59 -23.69 -34.49
N GLY A 91 13.48 -22.96 -34.39
CA GLY A 91 12.71 -22.54 -35.56
C GLY A 91 13.52 -21.55 -36.41
N ILE A 92 13.93 -20.44 -35.80
CA ILE A 92 14.85 -19.47 -36.39
C ILE A 92 16.09 -19.37 -35.50
N PHE A 93 17.25 -19.78 -36.03
CA PHE A 93 18.54 -19.68 -35.36
C PHE A 93 19.38 -18.57 -35.99
N ILE A 94 19.67 -17.53 -35.21
CA ILE A 94 20.38 -16.32 -35.66
C ILE A 94 21.77 -16.34 -35.05
N THR A 95 22.79 -16.60 -35.87
CA THR A 95 24.18 -16.74 -35.42
C THR A 95 25.06 -15.78 -36.22
N GLY A 96 25.33 -14.61 -35.64
CA GLY A 96 26.00 -13.48 -36.31
C GLY A 96 25.17 -12.77 -37.39
N GLY A 97 23.94 -13.22 -37.65
CA GLY A 97 23.02 -12.62 -38.61
C GLY A 97 22.12 -11.50 -38.05
N TYR A 98 21.22 -11.01 -38.90
CA TYR A 98 20.26 -9.96 -38.57
C TYR A 98 18.86 -10.27 -39.08
N LEU A 99 17.87 -10.26 -38.19
CA LEU A 99 16.44 -10.34 -38.53
C LEU A 99 15.80 -8.96 -38.37
N ASP A 100 15.29 -8.38 -39.46
CA ASP A 100 14.55 -7.10 -39.47
C ASP A 100 13.09 -7.36 -39.88
N ASN A 101 12.20 -7.36 -38.90
CA ASN A 101 10.78 -7.65 -39.10
C ASN A 101 9.93 -6.37 -39.14
N ARG A 102 9.15 -6.20 -40.20
CA ARG A 102 8.14 -5.12 -40.37
C ARG A 102 6.71 -5.63 -40.50
N SER A 103 6.52 -6.95 -40.50
CA SER A 103 5.23 -7.59 -40.74
C SER A 103 5.09 -8.82 -39.83
N SER A 104 4.48 -9.92 -40.27
CA SER A 104 4.19 -11.07 -39.41
C SER A 104 5.21 -12.20 -39.54
N ILE A 105 5.68 -12.70 -38.40
CA ILE A 105 6.45 -13.94 -38.27
C ILE A 105 5.69 -14.83 -37.28
N THR A 106 5.39 -16.06 -37.68
CA THR A 106 4.87 -17.11 -36.79
C THR A 106 5.84 -18.27 -36.77
N VAL A 107 6.31 -18.64 -35.57
CA VAL A 107 7.11 -19.84 -35.35
C VAL A 107 6.32 -20.81 -34.48
N SER A 108 6.27 -22.09 -34.86
CA SER A 108 5.51 -23.08 -34.08
C SER A 108 6.09 -24.48 -34.09
N ASN A 109 5.86 -25.25 -33.03
CA ASN A 109 6.26 -26.66 -32.92
C ASN A 109 7.78 -26.84 -33.13
N SER A 110 8.60 -26.00 -32.52
CA SER A 110 10.06 -26.16 -32.56
C SER A 110 10.52 -27.10 -31.46
N GLY A 111 11.48 -27.98 -31.77
CA GLY A 111 11.99 -28.99 -30.83
C GLY A 111 12.80 -28.39 -29.67
N LEU A 112 13.47 -27.26 -29.90
CA LEU A 112 14.25 -26.54 -28.88
C LEU A 112 13.66 -25.14 -28.66
N HIS A 113 14.13 -24.12 -29.38
CA HIS A 113 13.64 -22.74 -29.23
C HIS A 113 12.78 -22.31 -30.42
N SER A 114 11.84 -21.39 -30.23
CA SER A 114 11.17 -20.79 -31.39
C SER A 114 12.13 -19.87 -32.14
N ILE A 115 12.70 -18.90 -31.44
CA ILE A 115 13.75 -18.02 -31.96
C ILE A 115 14.92 -18.06 -30.99
N GLU A 116 16.12 -18.30 -31.53
CA GLU A 116 17.36 -18.32 -30.78
C GLU A 116 18.33 -17.31 -31.41
N VAL A 117 18.83 -16.39 -30.59
CA VAL A 117 19.77 -15.34 -31.00
C VAL A 117 21.10 -15.60 -30.31
N PHE A 118 22.15 -15.80 -31.11
CA PHE A 118 23.46 -16.28 -30.66
C PHE A 118 24.61 -15.54 -31.36
N SER A 119 25.82 -15.54 -30.78
CA SER A 119 27.06 -15.07 -31.44
C SER A 119 26.94 -13.71 -32.12
N SER A 120 26.55 -12.67 -31.38
CA SER A 120 26.31 -11.31 -31.89
C SER A 120 25.17 -11.17 -32.91
N GLY A 121 24.29 -12.18 -33.00
CA GLY A 121 23.03 -12.10 -33.72
C GLY A 121 22.16 -10.96 -33.21
N ARG A 122 21.29 -10.46 -34.09
CA ARG A 122 20.40 -9.33 -33.76
C ARG A 122 19.00 -9.53 -34.29
N VAL A 123 18.01 -9.14 -33.48
CA VAL A 123 16.61 -9.06 -33.89
C VAL A 123 16.14 -7.61 -33.76
N ARG A 124 15.46 -7.13 -34.79
CA ARG A 124 14.71 -5.88 -34.76
C ARG A 124 13.27 -6.15 -35.19
N ASN A 125 12.36 -6.10 -34.23
CA ASN A 125 10.93 -6.10 -34.52
C ASN A 125 10.43 -4.66 -34.58
N ARG A 126 10.18 -4.12 -35.77
CA ARG A 126 9.80 -2.72 -35.95
C ARG A 126 8.35 -2.49 -35.55
N ASN A 127 7.98 -1.21 -35.45
CA ASN A 127 6.58 -0.82 -35.29
C ASN A 127 5.72 -1.42 -36.42
N GLY A 128 4.58 -2.00 -36.04
CA GLY A 128 3.71 -2.80 -36.93
C GLY A 128 4.15 -4.25 -37.13
N GLY A 129 5.39 -4.60 -36.78
CA GLY A 129 5.88 -5.97 -36.82
C GLY A 129 5.26 -6.83 -35.71
N VAL A 130 4.94 -8.08 -36.04
CA VAL A 130 4.38 -9.08 -35.13
C VAL A 130 5.24 -10.33 -35.19
N ILE A 131 5.74 -10.77 -34.05
CA ILE A 131 6.38 -12.07 -33.86
C ILE A 131 5.50 -12.88 -32.94
N THR A 132 5.05 -14.06 -33.39
CA THR A 132 4.29 -15.00 -32.57
C THR A 132 5.02 -16.33 -32.49
N THR A 133 5.18 -16.86 -31.28
CA THR A 133 5.78 -18.18 -31.04
C THR A 133 4.75 -19.09 -30.37
N LYS A 134 4.69 -20.38 -30.75
CA LYS A 134 3.80 -21.35 -30.09
C LYS A 134 4.19 -22.82 -30.09
N GLY A 135 3.87 -23.52 -29.00
CA GLY A 135 3.95 -24.98 -28.89
C GLY A 135 5.37 -25.53 -29.06
N ASN A 136 6.37 -24.86 -28.51
CA ASN A 136 7.77 -25.30 -28.59
C ASN A 136 8.13 -26.18 -27.40
N GLY A 137 9.17 -27.02 -27.56
CA GLY A 137 9.68 -27.89 -26.51
C GLY A 137 10.64 -27.25 -25.50
N GLY A 138 11.10 -26.02 -25.77
CA GLY A 138 11.97 -25.22 -24.90
C GLY A 138 11.56 -23.74 -24.96
N THR A 139 12.50 -22.80 -24.92
CA THR A 139 12.20 -21.37 -24.79
C THR A 139 11.48 -20.76 -26.02
N GLY A 140 10.52 -19.86 -25.78
CA GLY A 140 9.87 -19.10 -26.86
C GLY A 140 10.84 -18.19 -27.60
N LEU A 141 11.55 -17.33 -26.87
CA LEU A 141 12.62 -16.47 -27.38
C LEU A 141 13.86 -16.60 -26.48
N PHE A 142 14.95 -17.15 -27.03
CA PHE A 142 16.23 -17.32 -26.34
C PHE A 142 17.24 -16.29 -26.85
N ILE A 143 17.73 -15.42 -25.96
CA ILE A 143 18.66 -14.34 -26.27
C ILE A 143 19.96 -14.60 -25.51
N ASP A 144 20.99 -15.07 -26.21
CA ASP A 144 22.29 -15.42 -25.62
C ASP A 144 23.21 -14.21 -25.42
N TYR A 145 24.29 -14.41 -24.67
CA TYR A 145 25.32 -13.42 -24.38
C TYR A 145 25.84 -12.70 -25.65
N HIS A 146 26.14 -11.40 -25.50
CA HIS A 146 26.57 -10.48 -26.58
C HIS A 146 25.59 -10.32 -27.77
N THR A 147 24.31 -10.65 -27.61
CA THR A 147 23.29 -10.41 -28.64
C THR A 147 22.40 -9.22 -28.30
N GLN A 148 21.52 -8.84 -29.23
CA GLN A 148 20.61 -7.72 -29.04
C GLN A 148 19.25 -7.98 -29.67
N VAL A 149 18.19 -7.77 -28.89
CA VAL A 149 16.82 -7.70 -29.39
C VAL A 149 16.27 -6.31 -29.16
N THR A 150 15.79 -5.68 -30.23
CA THR A 150 15.10 -4.39 -30.19
C THR A 150 13.66 -4.59 -30.65
N ASN A 151 12.69 -4.23 -29.80
CA ASN A 151 11.27 -4.35 -30.09
C ASN A 151 10.60 -2.98 -30.13
N SER A 152 9.80 -2.74 -31.16
CA SER A 152 8.86 -1.62 -31.26
C SER A 152 7.50 -2.06 -31.79
N GLY A 153 7.31 -3.36 -31.99
CA GLY A 153 6.07 -3.99 -32.43
C GLY A 153 5.54 -4.96 -31.36
N LEU A 154 4.85 -6.01 -31.79
CA LEU A 154 4.34 -7.05 -30.90
C LEU A 154 5.25 -8.29 -30.93
N ILE A 155 5.71 -8.74 -29.77
CA ILE A 155 6.24 -10.09 -29.54
C ILE A 155 5.25 -10.81 -28.64
N ASN A 156 4.69 -11.91 -29.12
CA ASN A 156 3.65 -12.66 -28.44
C ASN A 156 4.08 -14.13 -28.34
N ILE A 157 4.51 -14.54 -27.17
CA ILE A 157 4.98 -15.88 -26.88
C ILE A 157 3.86 -16.64 -26.17
N LYS A 158 3.44 -17.76 -26.74
CA LYS A 158 2.33 -18.55 -26.19
C LYS A 158 2.66 -20.02 -26.14
N GLY A 159 2.19 -20.70 -25.12
CA GLY A 159 1.66 -22.04 -25.28
C GLY A 159 2.30 -23.10 -24.40
N PRO A 160 1.48 -24.13 -24.08
CA PRO A 160 1.85 -25.16 -23.13
C PRO A 160 3.11 -25.88 -23.59
N ASN A 161 3.99 -26.22 -22.64
CA ASN A 161 5.27 -26.92 -22.82
C ASN A 161 6.48 -26.07 -23.23
N VAL A 162 6.34 -24.75 -23.33
CA VAL A 162 7.51 -23.87 -23.35
C VAL A 162 8.09 -23.86 -21.95
N ASN A 163 9.37 -24.21 -21.73
CA ASN A 163 10.00 -24.07 -20.40
C ASN A 163 9.92 -22.60 -19.98
N ASP A 164 10.73 -21.74 -20.60
CA ASP A 164 10.69 -20.29 -20.36
C ASP A 164 10.07 -19.57 -21.55
N GLY A 165 9.19 -18.60 -21.32
CA GLY A 165 8.65 -17.80 -22.40
C GLY A 165 9.76 -17.04 -23.12
N LEU A 166 10.47 -16.21 -22.37
CA LEU A 166 11.61 -15.42 -22.83
C LEU A 166 12.77 -15.60 -21.86
N TYR A 167 13.89 -16.10 -22.38
CA TYR A 167 15.17 -16.14 -21.67
C TYR A 167 16.12 -15.11 -22.28
N CYS A 168 16.74 -14.27 -21.45
CA CYS A 168 17.63 -13.22 -21.92
C CYS A 168 18.88 -13.05 -21.05
N ASP A 169 20.03 -13.41 -21.64
CA ASP A 169 21.38 -13.26 -21.09
C ASP A 169 22.16 -12.08 -21.72
N ALA A 170 21.47 -11.22 -22.47
CA ALA A 170 22.04 -10.03 -23.09
C ALA A 170 21.08 -8.84 -23.05
N LEU A 171 21.11 -7.98 -24.09
CA LEU A 171 20.32 -6.76 -24.15
C LEU A 171 18.96 -6.98 -24.82
N LEU A 172 17.89 -6.75 -24.05
CA LEU A 172 16.54 -6.58 -24.56
C LEU A 172 16.08 -5.12 -24.43
N GLU A 173 15.87 -4.43 -25.55
CA GLU A 173 15.26 -3.10 -25.57
C GLU A 173 13.81 -3.18 -26.07
N ASN A 174 12.85 -2.90 -25.19
CA ASN A 174 11.46 -2.73 -25.57
C ASN A 174 11.15 -1.23 -25.70
N GLY A 175 11.03 -0.73 -26.92
CA GLY A 175 10.72 0.67 -27.19
C GLY A 175 9.29 1.05 -26.78
N THR A 176 8.96 2.33 -26.83
CA THR A 176 7.68 2.87 -26.34
C THR A 176 6.42 2.32 -27.00
N SER A 177 6.49 1.93 -28.28
CA SER A 177 5.39 1.23 -28.97
C SER A 177 5.48 -0.29 -28.87
N GLY A 178 6.55 -0.80 -28.28
CA GLY A 178 6.83 -2.22 -28.13
C GLY A 178 5.92 -2.86 -27.10
N LYS A 179 5.35 -4.01 -27.49
CA LYS A 179 4.61 -4.90 -26.61
C LYS A 179 5.27 -6.27 -26.61
N ILE A 180 5.60 -6.78 -25.44
CA ILE A 180 6.03 -8.17 -25.24
C ILE A 180 5.02 -8.82 -24.31
N TRP A 181 4.43 -9.93 -24.77
CA TRP A 181 3.48 -10.71 -23.99
C TRP A 181 3.91 -12.16 -23.97
N VAL A 182 3.96 -12.74 -22.77
CA VAL A 182 4.28 -14.15 -22.56
C VAL A 182 3.11 -14.80 -21.85
N ALA A 183 2.66 -15.97 -22.32
CA ALA A 183 1.65 -16.72 -21.60
C ALA A 183 1.77 -18.23 -21.78
N ASP A 184 1.18 -18.96 -20.82
CA ASP A 184 1.06 -20.41 -20.81
C ASP A 184 2.41 -21.15 -20.80
N THR A 185 3.41 -20.63 -20.08
CA THR A 185 4.73 -21.28 -19.95
C THR A 185 4.74 -22.35 -18.85
N GLY A 186 5.70 -23.27 -18.93
CA GLY A 186 5.88 -24.40 -18.01
C GLY A 186 6.77 -24.07 -16.82
N ASP A 187 7.68 -23.12 -16.97
CA ASP A 187 8.59 -22.61 -15.93
C ASP A 187 8.44 -21.07 -15.87
N GLU A 188 9.33 -20.28 -16.45
CA GLU A 188 9.29 -18.82 -16.30
C GLU A 188 8.55 -18.10 -17.43
N GLY A 189 7.93 -16.97 -17.11
CA GLY A 189 7.45 -16.04 -18.13
C GLY A 189 8.62 -15.32 -18.79
N PHE A 190 9.27 -14.50 -17.99
CA PHE A 190 10.52 -13.84 -18.33
C PHE A 190 11.63 -14.31 -17.39
N ASP A 191 12.78 -14.72 -17.93
CA ASP A 191 14.00 -15.01 -17.17
C ASP A 191 15.15 -14.13 -17.70
N PHE A 192 15.56 -13.15 -16.89
CA PHE A 192 16.60 -12.17 -17.23
C PHE A 192 17.87 -12.42 -16.44
N THR A 193 18.88 -13.01 -17.08
CA THR A 193 20.27 -13.03 -16.55
C THR A 193 21.15 -11.93 -17.16
N GLY A 194 20.67 -11.30 -18.23
CA GLY A 194 21.22 -10.09 -18.83
C GLY A 194 20.48 -8.85 -18.31
N TYR A 195 20.27 -7.85 -19.16
CA TYR A 195 19.54 -6.65 -18.77
C TYR A 195 18.48 -6.25 -19.80
N PHE A 196 17.45 -5.58 -19.32
CA PHE A 196 16.41 -5.04 -20.18
C PHE A 196 16.22 -3.54 -19.96
N ILE A 197 15.78 -2.88 -21.03
CA ILE A 197 15.27 -1.51 -20.98
C ILE A 197 13.84 -1.57 -21.50
N ASN A 198 12.87 -1.45 -20.60
CA ASN A 198 11.45 -1.43 -20.95
C ASN A 198 10.93 0.00 -21.01
N ASN A 199 10.66 0.52 -22.20
CA ASN A 199 9.95 1.80 -22.39
C ASN A 199 8.49 1.60 -22.83
N GLY A 200 8.10 0.36 -23.13
CA GLY A 200 6.79 0.00 -23.66
C GLY A 200 6.00 -0.85 -22.67
N PHE A 201 5.37 -1.90 -23.16
CA PHE A 201 4.63 -2.86 -22.34
C PHE A 201 5.33 -4.22 -22.34
N MET A 202 5.54 -4.78 -21.16
CA MET A 202 5.90 -6.17 -20.93
C MET A 202 4.86 -6.79 -20.01
N GLY A 203 4.36 -7.97 -20.34
CA GLY A 203 3.48 -8.64 -19.40
C GLY A 203 3.36 -10.14 -19.59
N THR A 204 2.83 -10.76 -18.54
CA THR A 204 2.68 -12.20 -18.46
C THR A 204 1.28 -12.65 -18.07
N ALA A 205 0.92 -13.87 -18.47
CA ALA A 205 -0.25 -14.55 -17.96
C ALA A 205 -0.08 -16.07 -17.83
N SER A 206 -0.48 -16.65 -16.70
CA SER A 206 -0.61 -18.12 -16.53
C SER A 206 0.70 -18.89 -16.79
N ASN A 207 1.77 -18.50 -16.11
CA ASN A 207 3.08 -19.16 -16.25
C ASN A 207 3.29 -20.24 -15.18
N GLY A 208 4.41 -20.96 -15.31
CA GLY A 208 4.92 -21.88 -14.30
C GLY A 208 5.39 -21.16 -13.05
N ASN A 209 6.66 -21.30 -12.66
CA ASN A 209 7.16 -20.82 -11.36
C ASN A 209 7.03 -19.29 -11.20
N PHE A 210 7.65 -18.49 -12.06
CA PHE A 210 7.65 -17.03 -11.96
C PHE A 210 7.00 -16.35 -13.16
N GLY A 211 6.25 -15.28 -12.87
CA GLY A 211 5.83 -14.34 -13.91
C GLY A 211 7.05 -13.66 -14.53
N PHE A 212 7.89 -13.08 -13.68
CA PHE A 212 9.04 -12.27 -14.08
C PHE A 212 10.22 -12.50 -13.15
N LYS A 213 11.30 -13.07 -13.65
CA LYS A 213 12.53 -13.37 -12.92
C LYS A 213 13.69 -12.50 -13.40
N ILE A 214 14.42 -11.90 -12.47
CA ILE A 214 15.63 -11.12 -12.70
C ILE A 214 16.78 -11.72 -11.89
N ASP A 215 17.85 -12.13 -12.57
CA ASP A 215 19.07 -12.68 -11.99
C ASP A 215 20.30 -12.16 -12.79
N ASN A 216 20.40 -10.84 -12.92
CA ASN A 216 21.32 -10.16 -13.84
C ASN A 216 22.78 -10.05 -13.38
N GLY A 217 23.14 -10.75 -12.29
CA GLY A 217 24.44 -10.59 -11.63
C GLY A 217 24.73 -9.13 -11.26
N THR A 218 25.99 -8.77 -11.00
CA THR A 218 26.35 -7.42 -10.51
C THR A 218 26.70 -6.40 -11.61
N ILE A 219 26.54 -6.73 -12.89
CA ILE A 219 27.20 -5.98 -13.98
C ILE A 219 26.24 -5.02 -14.70
N TYR A 220 24.93 -5.28 -14.72
CA TYR A 220 24.01 -4.52 -15.56
C TYR A 220 22.69 -4.21 -14.85
N ASP A 221 22.20 -2.99 -15.00
CA ASP A 221 20.93 -2.56 -14.41
C ASP A 221 19.76 -2.88 -15.33
N CYS A 222 18.70 -3.44 -14.78
CA CYS A 222 17.40 -3.54 -15.43
C CYS A 222 16.62 -2.24 -15.23
N LEU A 223 16.05 -1.68 -16.29
CA LEU A 223 15.34 -0.39 -16.23
C LEU A 223 13.91 -0.51 -16.76
N ASN A 224 12.93 -0.14 -15.93
CA ASN A 224 11.54 0.02 -16.31
C ASN A 224 11.13 1.50 -16.41
N ASN A 225 10.90 1.96 -17.64
CA ASN A 225 10.31 3.25 -18.02
C ASN A 225 8.88 3.12 -18.56
N GLY A 226 8.34 1.92 -18.62
CA GLY A 226 7.02 1.61 -19.17
C GLY A 226 6.17 0.80 -18.21
N MET A 227 5.35 -0.08 -18.74
CA MET A 227 4.46 -0.94 -17.95
C MET A 227 5.01 -2.36 -17.89
N ILE A 228 5.08 -2.91 -16.68
CA ILE A 228 5.24 -4.34 -16.40
C ILE A 228 3.93 -4.82 -15.77
N GLU A 229 3.29 -5.81 -16.38
CA GLU A 229 2.05 -6.42 -15.88
C GLU A 229 2.23 -7.92 -15.67
N VAL A 230 2.06 -8.40 -14.45
CA VAL A 230 2.16 -9.82 -14.10
C VAL A 230 0.80 -10.33 -13.65
N LYS A 231 0.22 -11.24 -14.44
CA LYS A 231 -1.05 -11.92 -14.13
C LYS A 231 -0.82 -13.41 -13.90
N ALA A 232 -0.57 -13.80 -12.64
CA ALA A 232 -0.31 -15.18 -12.22
C ALA A 232 1.05 -15.80 -12.60
N GLY A 233 1.82 -16.15 -11.56
CA GLY A 233 2.81 -17.22 -11.48
C GLY A 233 2.35 -18.31 -10.49
N ILE A 234 3.15 -19.36 -10.31
CA ILE A 234 2.91 -20.44 -9.34
C ILE A 234 3.77 -20.28 -8.08
N VAL A 235 4.84 -19.48 -8.11
CA VAL A 235 5.78 -19.30 -6.98
C VAL A 235 6.09 -17.84 -6.64
N ASP A 236 6.23 -16.93 -7.62
CA ASP A 236 6.07 -15.48 -7.38
C ASP A 236 5.59 -14.76 -8.65
N GLY A 237 5.00 -13.58 -8.46
CA GLY A 237 4.69 -12.68 -9.56
C GLY A 237 5.98 -12.15 -10.19
N LEU A 238 6.71 -11.32 -9.43
CA LEU A 238 8.01 -10.79 -9.79
C LEU A 238 9.05 -11.22 -8.74
N ARG A 239 10.18 -11.77 -9.18
CA ARG A 239 11.31 -12.12 -8.32
C ARG A 239 12.62 -11.54 -8.87
N GLN A 240 13.36 -10.85 -8.02
CA GLN A 240 14.70 -10.37 -8.32
C GLN A 240 15.71 -11.06 -7.40
N PHE A 241 16.58 -11.91 -7.94
CA PHE A 241 17.61 -12.62 -7.18
C PHE A 241 18.85 -11.76 -6.94
N ASN A 242 19.31 -11.04 -7.96
CA ASN A 242 20.57 -10.29 -7.95
C ASN A 242 20.47 -8.99 -8.75
N GLY A 243 21.51 -8.17 -8.60
CA GLY A 243 21.78 -6.94 -9.37
C GLY A 243 20.78 -5.83 -9.12
N THR A 244 20.82 -4.79 -9.96
CA THR A 244 19.98 -3.60 -9.80
C THR A 244 18.74 -3.70 -10.69
N PHE A 245 17.58 -3.39 -10.13
CA PHE A 245 16.35 -3.16 -10.88
C PHE A 245 15.76 -1.81 -10.50
N ILE A 246 15.62 -0.93 -11.50
CA ILE A 246 15.14 0.43 -11.33
C ILE A 246 13.77 0.57 -12.00
N ASN A 247 12.76 0.86 -11.19
CA ASN A 247 11.46 1.33 -11.67
C ASN A 247 11.50 2.86 -11.73
N SER A 248 11.65 3.44 -12.92
CA SER A 248 11.81 4.88 -13.11
C SER A 248 10.52 5.66 -12.77
N PRO A 249 10.55 7.01 -12.74
CA PRO A 249 9.35 7.83 -12.55
C PRO A 249 8.21 7.66 -13.56
N LEU A 250 8.50 7.09 -14.74
CA LEU A 250 7.47 6.75 -15.74
C LEU A 250 7.06 5.28 -15.67
N GLY A 251 7.79 4.49 -14.88
CA GLY A 251 7.58 3.07 -14.71
C GLY A 251 6.33 2.76 -13.91
N THR A 252 5.62 1.73 -14.34
CA THR A 252 4.50 1.14 -13.61
C THR A 252 4.71 -0.38 -13.52
N ILE A 253 4.54 -0.93 -12.33
CA ILE A 253 4.54 -2.38 -12.08
C ILE A 253 3.17 -2.74 -11.50
N GLN A 254 2.45 -3.65 -12.18
CA GLN A 254 1.17 -4.18 -11.73
C GLN A 254 1.28 -5.69 -11.56
N ILE A 255 0.89 -6.19 -10.39
CA ILE A 255 0.94 -7.61 -10.05
C ILE A 255 -0.42 -8.03 -9.52
N SER A 256 -1.01 -9.06 -10.14
CA SER A 256 -2.35 -9.51 -9.79
C SER A 256 -2.55 -11.02 -9.96
N GLY A 257 -3.51 -11.57 -9.21
CA GLY A 257 -4.06 -12.91 -9.45
C GLY A 257 -3.07 -14.06 -9.25
N ASN A 258 -2.09 -13.89 -8.37
CA ASN A 258 -1.10 -14.93 -8.07
C ASN A 258 -1.73 -15.99 -7.14
N GLY A 259 -1.90 -17.22 -7.62
CA GLY A 259 -2.63 -18.31 -6.92
C GLY A 259 -1.73 -19.48 -6.49
N GLY A 260 -0.42 -19.23 -6.44
CA GLY A 260 0.67 -20.17 -6.26
C GLY A 260 1.04 -20.54 -4.82
N TYR A 261 2.13 -21.30 -4.68
CA TYR A 261 2.76 -21.74 -3.43
C TYR A 261 3.64 -20.66 -2.76
N ASN A 262 3.29 -20.23 -1.54
CA ASN A 262 4.12 -19.38 -0.66
C ASN A 262 4.48 -17.99 -1.22
N ASP A 263 3.81 -17.58 -2.30
CA ASP A 263 4.20 -16.45 -3.15
C ASP A 263 4.08 -15.07 -2.51
N ALA A 264 5.12 -14.27 -2.73
CA ALA A 264 4.99 -12.84 -2.82
C ALA A 264 4.40 -12.45 -4.18
N GLY A 265 3.61 -11.37 -4.22
CA GLY A 265 3.43 -10.62 -5.46
C GLY A 265 4.80 -10.19 -5.99
N PHE A 266 5.64 -9.66 -5.10
CA PHE A 266 6.99 -9.20 -5.42
C PHE A 266 8.01 -9.64 -4.37
N CYS A 267 9.02 -10.41 -4.78
CA CYS A 267 10.16 -10.79 -3.95
C CYS A 267 11.45 -10.12 -4.45
N VAL A 268 12.21 -9.49 -3.55
CA VAL A 268 13.54 -8.92 -3.83
C VAL A 268 14.58 -9.61 -2.95
N GLY A 269 15.56 -10.24 -3.58
CA GLY A 269 16.59 -11.08 -2.98
C GLY A 269 16.27 -12.59 -3.00
N ASP A 270 17.27 -13.39 -2.61
CA ASP A 270 17.13 -14.81 -2.26
C ASP A 270 18.27 -15.25 -1.33
N TYR A 271 17.92 -15.85 -0.21
CA TYR A 271 18.88 -16.37 0.76
C TYR A 271 19.73 -17.52 0.14
N PRO A 272 21.06 -17.60 0.37
CA PRO A 272 21.85 -16.85 1.37
C PRO A 272 22.79 -15.76 0.82
N SER A 273 22.73 -15.38 -0.45
CA SER A 273 23.79 -14.56 -1.04
C SER A 273 23.34 -13.58 -2.13
N SER A 274 22.09 -13.12 -2.10
CA SER A 274 21.67 -12.03 -2.98
C SER A 274 22.46 -10.75 -2.71
N ASN A 275 22.77 -10.01 -3.77
CA ASN A 275 23.15 -8.59 -3.69
C ASN A 275 22.16 -7.83 -4.57
N ALA A 276 20.88 -7.97 -4.26
CA ALA A 276 19.82 -7.33 -5.03
C ALA A 276 19.65 -5.89 -4.55
N VAL A 277 19.51 -4.97 -5.49
CA VAL A 277 19.16 -3.57 -5.23
C VAL A 277 17.90 -3.27 -6.03
N PHE A 278 16.85 -2.87 -5.35
CA PHE A 278 15.62 -2.42 -5.98
C PHE A 278 15.39 -0.95 -5.69
N GLU A 279 15.22 -0.15 -6.73
CA GLU A 279 14.91 1.28 -6.62
C GLU A 279 13.56 1.59 -7.28
N ASN A 280 12.60 2.02 -6.47
CA ASN A 280 11.30 2.49 -6.95
C ASN A 280 11.22 4.02 -6.95
N TYR A 281 11.11 4.59 -8.14
CA TYR A 281 10.76 5.99 -8.38
C TYR A 281 9.41 6.13 -9.10
N GLY A 282 8.76 5.01 -9.46
CA GLY A 282 7.50 4.95 -10.18
C GLY A 282 6.36 4.38 -9.34
N TYR A 283 5.30 3.93 -10.01
CA TYR A 283 4.13 3.37 -9.34
C TYR A 283 4.18 1.84 -9.28
N ILE A 284 3.88 1.27 -8.11
CA ILE A 284 3.72 -0.18 -7.90
C ILE A 284 2.33 -0.45 -7.33
N HIS A 285 1.61 -1.39 -7.94
CA HIS A 285 0.31 -1.85 -7.46
C HIS A 285 0.27 -3.37 -7.41
N ILE A 286 -0.03 -3.91 -6.23
CA ILE A 286 -0.15 -5.34 -5.96
C ILE A 286 -1.55 -5.59 -5.40
N HIS A 287 -2.34 -6.41 -6.09
CA HIS A 287 -3.71 -6.71 -5.66
C HIS A 287 -4.14 -8.15 -5.96
N ASP A 288 -5.22 -8.61 -5.33
CA ASP A 288 -5.84 -9.92 -5.57
C ASP A 288 -4.83 -11.10 -5.46
N ILE A 289 -3.95 -11.07 -4.45
CA ILE A 289 -3.03 -12.19 -4.17
C ILE A 289 -3.71 -13.11 -3.16
N ASN A 290 -4.28 -14.19 -3.67
CA ASN A 290 -5.04 -15.14 -2.86
C ASN A 290 -4.10 -16.19 -2.23
N GLU A 291 -4.42 -16.61 -1.01
CA GLU A 291 -3.89 -17.84 -0.47
C GLU A 291 -4.38 -19.00 -1.32
N ASN A 292 -3.52 -20.00 -1.44
CA ASN A 292 -3.94 -21.31 -1.88
C ASN A 292 -4.32 -22.14 -0.64
N PRO A 293 -5.61 -22.19 -0.24
CA PRO A 293 -6.02 -22.84 1.00
C PRO A 293 -5.68 -24.33 1.03
N SER A 294 -5.45 -24.95 -0.14
CA SER A 294 -5.09 -26.36 -0.21
C SER A 294 -3.65 -26.67 0.24
N ARG A 295 -2.77 -25.66 0.34
CA ARG A 295 -1.33 -25.87 0.55
C ARG A 295 -0.70 -25.04 1.68
N GLY A 296 -1.49 -24.22 2.38
CA GLY A 296 -1.05 -23.51 3.60
C GLY A 296 -0.05 -22.37 3.37
N GLY A 297 0.02 -21.84 2.15
CA GLY A 297 0.78 -20.61 1.88
C GLY A 297 0.00 -19.39 2.36
N THR A 298 0.69 -18.43 2.97
CA THR A 298 0.14 -17.11 3.29
C THR A 298 0.52 -16.19 2.13
N GLY A 299 -0.45 -15.72 1.34
CA GLY A 299 -0.17 -14.84 0.21
C GLY A 299 0.53 -13.58 0.70
N LYS A 300 1.64 -13.17 0.09
CA LYS A 300 2.38 -11.98 0.51
C LYS A 300 2.33 -10.92 -0.59
N GLY A 301 2.28 -9.64 -0.22
CA GLY A 301 2.42 -8.55 -1.19
C GLY A 301 3.87 -8.41 -1.62
N ILE A 302 4.70 -7.86 -0.72
CA ILE A 302 6.14 -7.67 -0.92
C ILE A 302 6.95 -8.47 0.11
N ILE A 303 8.02 -9.13 -0.36
CA ILE A 303 9.07 -9.71 0.47
C ILE A 303 10.42 -9.09 0.11
N VAL A 304 11.14 -8.58 1.11
CA VAL A 304 12.54 -8.18 0.99
C VAL A 304 13.41 -9.20 1.72
N ASP A 305 14.18 -9.98 0.97
CA ASP A 305 15.07 -11.04 1.45
C ASP A 305 16.43 -10.48 1.93
N SER A 306 17.26 -11.32 2.53
CA SER A 306 18.52 -10.98 3.19
C SER A 306 19.51 -10.35 2.21
N TYR A 307 20.35 -9.43 2.67
CA TYR A 307 21.39 -8.78 1.86
C TYR A 307 20.84 -8.04 0.64
N THR A 308 19.65 -7.47 0.80
CA THR A 308 18.95 -6.71 -0.24
C THR A 308 18.75 -5.28 0.21
N ASP A 309 18.97 -4.33 -0.71
CA ASP A 309 18.62 -2.94 -0.53
C ASP A 309 17.31 -2.65 -1.29
N PHE A 310 16.27 -2.29 -0.55
CA PHE A 310 14.98 -1.88 -1.11
C PHE A 310 14.76 -0.38 -0.85
N ILE A 311 14.76 0.41 -1.91
CA ILE A 311 14.61 1.87 -1.85
C ILE A 311 13.29 2.25 -2.51
N ASN A 312 12.40 2.87 -1.75
CA ASN A 312 11.17 3.46 -2.27
C ASN A 312 11.21 4.99 -2.19
N ASP A 313 10.91 5.66 -3.29
CA ASP A 313 10.78 7.13 -3.38
C ASP A 313 9.54 7.53 -4.22
N ALA A 314 8.54 6.63 -4.27
CA ALA A 314 7.28 6.82 -4.97
C ALA A 314 6.17 5.94 -4.35
N ASP A 315 5.06 5.78 -5.08
CA ASP A 315 3.85 5.15 -4.55
C ASP A 315 3.88 3.62 -4.71
N ILE A 316 3.65 2.92 -3.59
CA ILE A 316 3.42 1.48 -3.51
C ILE A 316 2.03 1.28 -2.89
N GLU A 317 1.14 0.65 -3.63
CA GLU A 317 -0.21 0.27 -3.17
C GLU A 317 -0.33 -1.26 -3.14
N ILE A 318 -0.73 -1.78 -1.98
CA ILE A 318 -0.93 -3.20 -1.71
C ILE A 318 -2.34 -3.37 -1.17
N GLU A 319 -3.20 -4.07 -1.91
CA GLU A 319 -4.60 -4.25 -1.52
C GLU A 319 -5.12 -5.67 -1.78
N ASP A 320 -6.26 -6.03 -1.17
CA ASP A 320 -6.98 -7.28 -1.44
C ASP A 320 -6.08 -8.53 -1.41
N LEU A 321 -5.29 -8.68 -0.34
CA LEU A 321 -4.46 -9.86 -0.12
C LEU A 321 -5.07 -10.77 0.92
N GLU A 322 -4.92 -12.08 0.80
CA GLU A 322 -5.35 -12.99 1.87
C GLU A 322 -4.31 -13.11 3.01
N GLY A 323 -3.04 -12.79 2.78
CA GLY A 323 -1.97 -12.87 3.80
C GLY A 323 -1.28 -11.53 4.12
N THR A 324 0.06 -11.49 4.18
CA THR A 324 0.81 -10.32 4.69
C THR A 324 1.07 -9.27 3.60
N GLY A 325 0.83 -7.99 3.88
CA GLY A 325 1.12 -6.89 2.95
C GLY A 325 2.59 -6.76 2.60
N PHE A 326 3.41 -6.44 3.59
CA PHE A 326 4.85 -6.19 3.41
C PHE A 326 5.66 -6.98 4.43
N SER A 327 6.73 -7.66 4.01
CA SER A 327 7.58 -8.43 4.92
C SER A 327 9.04 -8.24 4.61
N THR A 328 9.87 -8.10 5.65
CA THR A 328 11.32 -8.24 5.53
C THR A 328 11.81 -9.51 6.22
N VAL A 329 13.02 -9.92 5.87
CA VAL A 329 13.78 -10.98 6.56
C VAL A 329 15.10 -10.39 7.09
N PRO A 330 15.78 -11.08 8.03
CA PRO A 330 17.03 -10.56 8.61
C PRO A 330 18.08 -10.13 7.58
N TYR A 331 18.81 -9.06 7.91
CA TYR A 331 19.89 -8.49 7.09
C TYR A 331 19.46 -7.83 5.77
N ALA A 332 18.17 -7.59 5.56
CA ALA A 332 17.69 -6.66 4.54
C ALA A 332 17.79 -5.20 5.01
N THR A 333 17.84 -4.25 4.08
CA THR A 333 17.68 -2.83 4.37
C THR A 333 16.55 -2.28 3.52
N VAL A 334 15.57 -1.64 4.18
CA VAL A 334 14.46 -0.98 3.52
C VAL A 334 14.47 0.49 3.86
N THR A 335 14.44 1.36 2.84
CA THR A 335 14.34 2.81 3.02
C THR A 335 13.14 3.33 2.22
N ASN A 336 12.12 3.81 2.92
CA ASN A 336 11.02 4.58 2.34
C ASN A 336 11.34 6.07 2.44
N ARG A 337 11.84 6.66 1.36
CA ARG A 337 12.25 8.08 1.31
C ARG A 337 11.05 9.02 1.39
N ASN A 338 11.32 10.32 1.55
CA ASN A 338 10.30 11.38 1.64
C ASN A 338 9.31 11.45 0.45
N GLY A 339 9.74 11.08 -0.77
CA GLY A 339 8.83 10.96 -1.91
C GLY A 339 7.93 9.73 -1.85
N GLY A 340 8.28 8.76 -1.00
CA GLY A 340 7.70 7.43 -0.90
C GLY A 340 6.39 7.38 -0.10
N LEU A 341 5.45 6.62 -0.66
CA LEU A 341 4.20 6.22 -0.04
C LEU A 341 4.11 4.70 -0.04
N ILE A 342 3.85 4.09 1.11
CA ILE A 342 3.49 2.68 1.22
C ILE A 342 2.06 2.62 1.79
N SER A 343 1.11 2.19 0.97
CA SER A 343 -0.28 2.00 1.35
C SER A 343 -0.63 0.52 1.34
N ILE A 344 -1.09 0.00 2.48
CA ILE A 344 -1.49 -1.39 2.66
C ILE A 344 -2.94 -1.41 3.12
N GLN A 345 -3.81 -2.08 2.38
CA GLN A 345 -5.25 -2.07 2.63
C GLN A 345 -5.86 -3.46 2.45
N ASP A 346 -6.89 -3.79 3.24
CA ASP A 346 -7.74 -4.98 3.03
C ASP A 346 -6.93 -6.29 2.91
N VAL A 347 -5.99 -6.50 3.84
CA VAL A 347 -5.14 -7.70 3.88
C VAL A 347 -5.60 -8.69 4.97
N GLY A 348 -5.75 -9.95 4.62
CA GLY A 348 -6.22 -11.01 5.53
C GLY A 348 -5.19 -11.40 6.60
N GLY A 349 -3.91 -11.14 6.37
CA GLY A 349 -2.83 -11.33 7.34
C GLY A 349 -2.45 -10.03 8.06
N ARG A 350 -1.15 -9.88 8.32
CA ARG A 350 -0.56 -8.67 8.90
C ARG A 350 -0.36 -7.60 7.82
N GLY A 351 -0.47 -6.34 8.19
CA GLY A 351 -0.07 -5.24 7.29
C GLY A 351 1.41 -5.33 6.95
N MET A 352 2.25 -5.34 7.97
CA MET A 352 3.71 -5.32 7.84
C MET A 352 4.39 -6.25 8.85
N VAL A 353 5.45 -6.93 8.42
CA VAL A 353 6.35 -7.69 9.30
C VAL A 353 7.80 -7.31 9.06
N VAL A 354 8.44 -6.74 10.06
CA VAL A 354 9.79 -6.18 9.97
C VAL A 354 10.73 -7.06 10.78
N ARG A 355 11.73 -7.64 10.12
CA ARG A 355 12.77 -8.51 10.70
C ARG A 355 14.17 -7.98 10.46
N SER A 356 14.28 -6.72 10.04
CA SER A 356 15.50 -6.11 9.53
C SER A 356 15.49 -4.60 9.79
N ASP A 357 16.47 -3.89 9.23
CA ASP A 357 16.49 -2.43 9.25
C ASP A 357 15.44 -1.88 8.27
N PHE A 358 14.60 -0.98 8.78
CA PHE A 358 13.55 -0.29 8.05
C PHE A 358 13.53 1.17 8.47
N GLU A 359 13.82 2.07 7.54
CA GLU A 359 13.81 3.53 7.72
C GLU A 359 12.65 4.14 6.93
N ASN A 360 11.81 4.93 7.60
CA ASN A 360 10.65 5.60 7.01
C ASN A 360 10.76 7.14 7.09
N ASP A 361 11.34 7.74 6.05
CA ASP A 361 11.31 9.19 5.80
C ASP A 361 10.03 9.65 5.09
N GLY A 362 9.20 8.71 4.62
CA GLY A 362 7.98 8.96 3.87
C GLY A 362 6.71 8.63 4.64
N ARG A 363 5.65 8.30 3.90
CA ARG A 363 4.33 8.01 4.48
C ARG A 363 4.00 6.53 4.40
N ILE A 364 3.52 5.98 5.52
CA ILE A 364 2.98 4.63 5.60
C ILE A 364 1.52 4.68 6.08
N TYR A 365 0.63 4.08 5.30
CA TYR A 365 -0.76 3.86 5.68
C TYR A 365 -1.05 2.36 5.71
N ILE A 366 -1.61 1.88 6.82
CA ILE A 366 -2.06 0.50 6.93
C ILE A 366 -3.51 0.51 7.39
N THR A 367 -4.40 -0.09 6.61
CA THR A 367 -5.84 -0.12 6.89
C THR A 367 -6.44 -1.52 6.73
N ASN A 368 -7.47 -1.85 7.53
CA ASN A 368 -8.29 -3.06 7.40
C ASN A 368 -7.49 -4.39 7.30
N THR A 369 -6.72 -4.73 8.32
CA THR A 369 -5.96 -6.01 8.38
C THR A 369 -6.66 -7.02 9.29
N HIS A 370 -6.67 -8.33 8.98
CA HIS A 370 -7.39 -9.33 9.78
C HIS A 370 -6.56 -10.12 10.82
N GLU A 371 -5.22 -10.10 10.83
CA GLU A 371 -4.39 -10.85 11.82
C GLU A 371 -3.83 -10.03 13.01
N TYR A 372 -3.16 -10.73 13.94
CA TYR A 372 -2.42 -10.17 15.08
C TYR A 372 -1.28 -9.23 14.63
N GLY A 373 -1.38 -7.94 14.97
CA GLY A 373 -0.33 -6.97 14.69
C GLY A 373 -0.41 -6.45 13.27
N MET A 374 -0.93 -5.23 13.09
CA MET A 374 -0.86 -4.56 11.79
C MET A 374 0.60 -4.32 11.40
N ILE A 375 1.45 -4.02 12.39
CA ILE A 375 2.91 -4.07 12.27
C ILE A 375 3.47 -4.99 13.33
N LEU A 376 4.25 -5.99 12.92
CA LEU A 376 5.07 -6.82 13.78
C LEU A 376 6.55 -6.48 13.58
N ILE A 377 7.25 -6.12 14.65
CA ILE A 377 8.70 -5.88 14.66
C ILE A 377 9.35 -7.00 15.46
N ASP A 378 10.07 -7.88 14.77
CA ASP A 378 10.60 -9.13 15.33
C ASP A 378 12.05 -8.98 15.82
N ALA A 379 12.62 -10.06 16.34
CA ALA A 379 14.00 -10.11 16.83
C ALA A 379 15.00 -9.54 15.80
N PHE A 380 15.92 -8.70 16.29
CA PHE A 380 16.98 -8.06 15.49
C PHE A 380 16.51 -7.04 14.45
N ALA A 381 15.21 -6.70 14.42
CA ALA A 381 14.70 -5.64 13.57
C ALA A 381 14.89 -4.26 14.20
N HIS A 382 15.15 -3.27 13.35
CA HIS A 382 15.16 -1.86 13.70
C HIS A 382 14.20 -1.11 12.79
N PHE A 383 13.13 -0.55 13.36
CA PHE A 383 12.20 0.29 12.62
C PHE A 383 12.32 1.73 13.10
N GLU A 384 12.69 2.61 12.18
CA GLU A 384 12.82 4.05 12.40
C GLU A 384 11.74 4.78 11.58
N ASN A 385 10.93 5.60 12.27
CA ASN A 385 9.93 6.45 11.64
C ASN A 385 10.37 7.91 11.76
N ASP A 386 10.62 8.55 10.62
CA ASP A 386 11.11 9.94 10.49
C ASP A 386 10.03 10.92 9.99
N ASP A 387 8.98 10.42 9.33
CA ASP A 387 7.87 11.27 8.88
C ASP A 387 6.51 10.80 9.42
N TYR A 388 5.81 9.87 8.74
CA TYR A 388 4.41 9.62 9.06
C TYR A 388 4.00 8.14 8.94
N LEU A 389 3.35 7.66 10.00
CA LEU A 389 2.77 6.33 10.11
C LEU A 389 1.32 6.39 10.61
N ASP A 390 0.39 5.76 9.91
CA ASP A 390 -1.04 5.77 10.25
C ASP A 390 -1.64 4.36 10.09
N ILE A 391 -2.13 3.82 11.21
CA ILE A 391 -2.52 2.42 11.36
C ILE A 391 -3.99 2.38 11.79
N ARG A 392 -4.89 2.01 10.87
CA ARG A 392 -6.35 2.04 11.10
C ARG A 392 -6.99 0.66 10.94
N ASN A 393 -7.80 0.22 11.88
CA ASN A 393 -8.59 -1.01 11.74
C ASN A 393 -10.07 -0.81 12.10
N PRO A 394 -10.84 -0.06 11.29
CA PRO A 394 -12.22 0.32 11.63
C PRO A 394 -13.22 -0.86 11.62
N GLY A 395 -12.83 -2.05 11.16
CA GLY A 395 -13.76 -3.14 10.85
C GLY A 395 -13.66 -4.41 11.70
N TYR A 396 -12.59 -4.60 12.48
CA TYR A 396 -12.29 -5.92 13.05
C TYR A 396 -12.36 -5.94 14.59
N THR A 397 -13.31 -6.70 15.13
CA THR A 397 -13.61 -6.81 16.56
C THR A 397 -13.11 -8.07 17.31
N PRO A 398 -12.00 -8.75 16.96
CA PRO A 398 -11.43 -9.73 17.88
C PRO A 398 -10.69 -9.03 19.00
N SER A 399 -10.78 -9.63 20.19
CA SER A 399 -10.12 -9.23 21.42
C SER A 399 -8.57 -9.33 21.41
N THR A 400 -7.93 -9.49 20.25
CA THR A 400 -6.49 -9.80 20.13
C THR A 400 -5.77 -9.08 18.98
N SER A 401 -6.41 -8.12 18.31
CA SER A 401 -5.76 -7.36 17.25
C SER A 401 -4.85 -6.28 17.83
N TYR A 402 -3.54 -6.39 17.59
CA TYR A 402 -2.56 -5.35 17.91
C TYR A 402 -2.44 -4.40 16.72
N GLY A 403 -2.33 -3.09 16.97
CA GLY A 403 -1.94 -2.15 15.90
C GLY A 403 -0.45 -2.26 15.64
N LEU A 404 0.34 -2.02 16.68
CA LEU A 404 1.79 -2.16 16.66
C LEU A 404 2.22 -3.20 17.71
N TYR A 405 2.95 -4.21 17.26
CA TYR A 405 3.50 -5.27 18.09
C TYR A 405 5.04 -5.30 17.95
N VAL A 406 5.73 -4.79 18.96
CA VAL A 406 7.19 -4.81 19.05
C VAL A 406 7.61 -6.03 19.86
N HIS A 407 7.93 -7.14 19.20
CA HIS A 407 8.22 -8.41 19.86
C HIS A 407 9.63 -8.46 20.46
N GLU A 408 10.68 -8.44 19.65
CA GLU A 408 12.06 -8.53 20.13
C GLU A 408 12.99 -7.53 19.41
N GLY A 409 12.42 -6.62 18.62
CA GLY A 409 13.14 -5.56 17.92
C GLY A 409 13.00 -4.19 18.59
N THR A 410 13.40 -3.17 17.86
CA THR A 410 13.33 -1.77 18.31
C THR A 410 12.44 -0.97 17.36
N PHE A 411 11.53 -0.18 17.92
CA PHE A 411 10.78 0.85 17.21
C PHE A 411 11.18 2.23 17.74
N ILE A 412 11.60 3.12 16.84
CA ILE A 412 11.93 4.51 17.15
C ILE A 412 11.05 5.42 16.32
N ASN A 413 10.27 6.27 16.99
CA ASN A 413 9.59 7.39 16.34
C ASN A 413 10.42 8.65 16.55
N GLN A 414 11.06 9.16 15.51
CA GLN A 414 12.03 10.26 15.59
C GLN A 414 11.38 11.62 15.87
N PRO A 415 12.15 12.64 16.29
CA PRO A 415 11.61 13.98 16.49
C PRO A 415 10.86 14.48 15.27
N CYS A 416 9.70 15.09 15.50
CA CYS A 416 8.77 15.55 14.46
C CYS A 416 8.07 14.45 13.66
N ALA A 417 8.47 13.19 13.74
CA ALA A 417 7.71 12.10 13.15
C ALA A 417 6.38 11.89 13.87
N GLU A 418 5.39 11.35 13.18
CA GLU A 418 4.02 11.16 13.68
C GLU A 418 3.57 9.71 13.50
N VAL A 419 3.01 9.15 14.57
CA VAL A 419 2.36 7.83 14.60
C VAL A 419 0.92 8.01 15.03
N LYS A 420 -0.03 7.60 14.19
CA LYS A 420 -1.46 7.59 14.52
C LYS A 420 -2.01 6.18 14.63
N LEU A 421 -2.69 5.95 15.74
CA LEU A 421 -3.47 4.75 16.04
C LEU A 421 -4.91 5.20 16.36
N PRO A 422 -5.74 5.57 15.36
CA PRO A 422 -7.04 6.21 15.61
C PRO A 422 -8.18 5.26 15.98
N ASP A 423 -7.97 3.93 16.01
CA ASP A 423 -9.05 2.97 16.21
C ASP A 423 -8.91 2.18 17.52
N SER A 424 -10.01 2.11 18.28
CA SER A 424 -10.13 1.30 19.50
C SER A 424 -10.62 -0.13 19.16
N PRO A 425 -10.07 -1.21 19.75
CA PRO A 425 -8.95 -1.28 20.67
C PRO A 425 -7.65 -1.69 19.93
N VAL A 426 -6.91 -0.74 19.38
CA VAL A 426 -5.53 -1.00 18.98
C VAL A 426 -4.71 -1.23 20.26
N LEU A 427 -4.29 -2.48 20.48
CA LEU A 427 -3.34 -2.81 21.54
C LEU A 427 -1.92 -2.51 21.04
N LEU A 428 -1.15 -1.77 21.84
CA LEU A 428 0.28 -1.58 21.66
C LEU A 428 1.01 -2.57 22.56
N TRP A 429 1.52 -3.65 21.97
CA TRP A 429 2.21 -4.71 22.71
C TRP A 429 3.72 -4.60 22.46
N VAL A 430 4.49 -4.49 23.52
CA VAL A 430 5.94 -4.27 23.47
C VAL A 430 6.60 -5.29 24.38
N LEU A 431 7.31 -6.25 23.80
CA LEU A 431 8.26 -7.12 24.50
C LEU A 431 9.71 -6.69 24.23
N GLY A 432 9.94 -5.97 23.12
CA GLY A 432 11.21 -5.33 22.75
C GLY A 432 11.30 -3.88 23.24
N ASP A 433 11.91 -3.00 22.45
CA ASP A 433 12.11 -1.59 22.82
C ASP A 433 11.24 -0.66 21.95
N LEU A 434 10.46 0.20 22.61
CA LEU A 434 9.74 1.29 21.96
C LEU A 434 10.22 2.62 22.52
N GLU A 435 10.73 3.48 21.63
CA GLU A 435 11.13 4.85 21.94
C GLU A 435 10.32 5.85 21.10
N ASN A 436 9.57 6.71 21.78
CA ASN A 436 8.87 7.82 21.14
C ASN A 436 9.61 9.14 21.39
N ASN A 437 10.30 9.66 20.38
CA ASN A 437 10.89 11.01 20.35
C ASN A 437 9.99 12.02 19.60
N GLY A 438 9.08 11.54 18.74
CA GLY A 438 8.12 12.33 17.97
C GLY A 438 6.76 12.51 18.62
N TRP A 439 5.71 12.47 17.80
CA TRP A 439 4.31 12.51 18.22
C TRP A 439 3.65 11.14 18.05
N LEU A 440 3.05 10.64 19.13
CA LEU A 440 2.21 9.46 19.13
C LEU A 440 0.78 9.87 19.50
N SER A 441 -0.19 9.53 18.66
CA SER A 441 -1.61 9.80 18.89
C SER A 441 -2.38 8.50 18.91
N THR A 442 -3.19 8.34 19.95
CA THR A 442 -4.05 7.18 20.15
C THR A 442 -5.51 7.59 20.31
N GLN A 443 -6.44 6.72 19.94
CA GLN A 443 -7.86 6.90 20.20
C GLN A 443 -8.48 5.57 20.62
N GLY A 444 -9.12 5.56 21.78
CA GLY A 444 -9.73 4.39 22.36
C GLY A 444 -9.18 4.01 23.73
N SER A 445 -9.82 3.01 24.34
CA SER A 445 -9.32 2.37 25.56
C SER A 445 -8.12 1.46 25.25
N GLU A 446 -7.10 2.03 24.65
CA GLU A 446 -5.88 1.33 24.29
C GLU A 446 -5.12 0.93 25.55
N SER A 447 -4.50 -0.25 25.53
CA SER A 447 -3.59 -0.66 26.59
C SER A 447 -2.21 -0.78 25.98
N LEU A 448 -1.29 0.07 26.44
CA LEU A 448 0.12 -0.21 26.30
C LEU A 448 0.47 -1.40 27.21
N VAL A 449 1.18 -2.38 26.68
CA VAL A 449 1.69 -3.53 27.45
C VAL A 449 3.16 -3.69 27.12
N GLY A 450 4.05 -3.25 28.02
CA GLY A 450 5.49 -3.45 27.82
C GLY A 450 6.38 -2.30 28.27
N PRO A 451 7.71 -2.52 28.26
CA PRO A 451 8.68 -1.45 28.45
C PRO A 451 8.59 -0.45 27.29
N SER A 452 8.54 0.83 27.61
CA SER A 452 8.55 1.90 26.59
C SER A 452 9.09 3.18 27.21
N VAL A 453 9.67 4.03 26.36
CA VAL A 453 10.20 5.34 26.72
C VAL A 453 9.50 6.41 25.89
N ASN A 454 8.96 7.42 26.56
CA ASN A 454 8.44 8.61 25.90
C ASN A 454 9.35 9.81 26.17
N ASN A 455 10.07 10.25 25.15
CA ASN A 455 10.85 11.49 25.12
C ASN A 455 10.15 12.60 24.31
N GLY A 456 9.04 12.27 23.62
CA GLY A 456 8.28 13.16 22.76
C GLY A 456 6.90 13.54 23.32
N LEU A 457 5.93 13.63 22.43
CA LEU A 457 4.54 14.00 22.73
C LEU A 457 3.63 12.78 22.57
N ILE A 458 2.73 12.56 23.54
CA ILE A 458 1.65 11.58 23.44
C ILE A 458 0.31 12.30 23.58
N GLU A 459 -0.60 12.08 22.63
CA GLU A 459 -2.03 12.38 22.77
C GLU A 459 -2.76 11.12 23.24
N ASP A 460 -3.08 11.06 24.53
CA ASP A 460 -3.76 9.95 25.23
C ASP A 460 -5.18 10.37 25.63
N ALA A 461 -6.02 10.62 24.63
CA ALA A 461 -7.33 11.23 24.83
C ALA A 461 -8.24 10.42 25.77
N ASP A 462 -8.11 9.10 25.76
CA ASP A 462 -8.97 8.17 26.51
C ASP A 462 -8.24 7.53 27.71
N ASN A 463 -7.09 8.07 28.10
CA ASN A 463 -6.32 7.69 29.28
C ASN A 463 -5.90 6.19 29.28
N GLY A 464 -5.55 5.67 28.11
CA GLY A 464 -5.12 4.29 27.89
C GLY A 464 -3.69 4.02 28.33
N PHE A 465 -2.77 4.97 28.14
CA PHE A 465 -1.34 4.75 28.43
C PHE A 465 -1.01 4.74 29.92
N LEU A 466 -1.61 5.64 30.70
CA LEU A 466 -1.24 5.82 32.10
C LEU A 466 -1.88 4.78 33.04
N ASN A 467 -2.91 4.08 32.56
CA ASN A 467 -3.53 2.96 33.26
C ASN A 467 -2.95 1.60 32.83
N ALA A 468 -1.89 1.61 32.02
CA ALA A 468 -1.21 0.40 31.58
C ALA A 468 -0.70 -0.43 32.77
N SER A 469 -0.75 -1.75 32.63
CA SER A 469 -0.27 -2.71 33.62
C SER A 469 1.26 -2.70 33.79
N VAL A 470 1.99 -2.16 32.81
CA VAL A 470 3.43 -1.94 32.84
C VAL A 470 3.69 -0.44 32.68
N PRO A 471 4.38 0.22 33.63
CA PRO A 471 4.59 1.66 33.57
C PRO A 471 5.60 2.02 32.47
N MET A 472 5.17 2.89 31.54
CA MET A 472 6.03 3.62 30.62
C MET A 472 6.97 4.56 31.39
N THR A 473 8.22 4.71 30.93
CA THR A 473 9.09 5.80 31.39
C THR A 473 8.76 7.06 30.59
N ASN A 474 7.97 7.95 31.18
CA ASN A 474 7.67 9.24 30.57
C ASN A 474 8.71 10.29 30.96
N ASN A 475 9.53 10.73 30.00
CA ASN A 475 10.52 11.79 30.13
C ASN A 475 10.01 13.14 29.59
N ALA A 476 8.83 13.18 28.96
CA ALA A 476 8.32 14.36 28.26
C ALA A 476 6.83 14.63 28.58
N ILE A 477 5.98 14.80 27.56
CA ILE A 477 4.60 15.27 27.72
C ILE A 477 3.59 14.21 27.29
N ILE A 478 2.64 13.91 28.16
CA ILE A 478 1.43 13.14 27.82
C ILE A 478 0.22 14.05 28.06
N ALA A 479 -0.51 14.36 26.98
CA ALA A 479 -1.80 15.01 27.01
C ALA A 479 -2.88 13.97 27.28
N ARG A 480 -3.59 14.12 28.39
CA ARG A 480 -4.60 13.16 28.83
C ARG A 480 -5.89 13.86 29.21
N GLU A 481 -6.91 13.06 29.43
CA GLU A 481 -8.15 13.51 30.05
C GLU A 481 -7.90 14.22 31.40
N ILE A 482 -8.45 15.43 31.54
CA ILE A 482 -8.44 16.14 32.82
C ILE A 482 -9.50 15.55 33.74
N THR A 483 -9.04 14.98 34.86
CA THR A 483 -9.94 14.48 35.90
C THR A 483 -10.41 15.61 36.82
N GLY A 484 -11.72 15.63 37.10
CA GLY A 484 -12.35 16.60 38.01
C GLY A 484 -12.99 17.79 37.30
N THR A 485 -13.53 18.72 38.11
CA THR A 485 -14.23 19.90 37.60
C THR A 485 -13.23 20.95 37.14
N VAL A 486 -13.33 21.35 35.87
CA VAL A 486 -12.58 22.48 35.30
C VAL A 486 -13.47 23.72 35.33
N SER A 487 -12.98 24.85 35.83
CA SER A 487 -13.74 26.09 35.88
C SER A 487 -12.96 27.28 35.33
N VAL A 488 -13.64 28.19 34.64
CA VAL A 488 -13.08 29.46 34.14
C VAL A 488 -12.43 30.22 35.29
N GLY A 489 -11.19 30.68 35.10
CA GLY A 489 -10.44 31.44 36.10
C GLY A 489 -9.85 30.60 37.25
N VAL A 490 -10.11 29.30 37.30
CA VAL A 490 -9.52 28.38 38.29
C VAL A 490 -8.40 27.59 37.65
N ALA A 491 -7.20 27.66 38.22
CA ALA A 491 -6.07 26.88 37.75
C ALA A 491 -6.33 25.39 37.95
N VAL A 492 -6.28 24.63 36.85
CA VAL A 492 -6.32 23.17 36.80
C VAL A 492 -4.89 22.66 36.91
N PRO A 493 -4.49 22.04 38.04
CA PRO A 493 -3.17 21.46 38.19
C PRO A 493 -3.03 20.19 37.34
N ASN A 494 -1.79 19.76 37.09
CA ASN A 494 -1.48 18.55 36.33
C ASN A 494 -2.15 18.51 34.95
N PHE A 495 -2.12 19.64 34.25
CA PHE A 495 -2.75 19.77 32.93
C PHE A 495 -2.20 18.74 31.93
N PHE A 496 -0.89 18.47 32.00
CA PHE A 496 -0.27 17.31 31.38
C PHE A 496 0.20 16.31 32.43
N ALA A 497 0.31 15.03 32.05
CA ALA A 497 1.18 14.11 32.77
C ALA A 497 2.63 14.34 32.31
N LEU A 498 3.40 15.04 33.14
CA LEU A 498 4.77 15.45 32.81
C LEU A 498 5.81 14.49 33.37
N GLY A 499 6.75 14.08 32.52
CA GLY A 499 8.09 13.70 32.91
C GLY A 499 9.00 14.92 33.01
N SER A 500 9.07 15.69 31.93
CA SER A 500 9.82 16.95 31.82
C SER A 500 9.20 17.88 30.78
N LEU A 501 9.35 19.19 30.98
CA LEU A 501 9.14 20.19 29.92
C LEU A 501 10.45 20.63 29.27
N SER A 502 11.60 20.11 29.73
CA SER A 502 12.89 20.43 29.12
C SER A 502 12.88 19.98 27.66
N GLY A 503 13.09 20.91 26.73
CA GLY A 503 13.02 20.65 25.29
C GLY A 503 11.69 21.04 24.64
N PHE A 504 10.63 21.35 25.42
CA PHE A 504 9.32 21.70 24.89
C PHE A 504 8.83 23.07 25.36
N THR A 505 8.06 23.77 24.52
CA THR A 505 7.38 25.01 24.89
C THR A 505 5.91 24.96 24.49
N VAL A 506 5.01 25.12 25.47
CA VAL A 506 3.58 25.31 25.20
C VAL A 506 3.37 26.76 24.77
N THR A 507 3.12 26.95 23.48
CA THR A 507 3.00 28.28 22.86
C THR A 507 1.61 28.89 23.04
N SER A 508 0.56 28.06 22.96
CA SER A 508 -0.83 28.45 23.23
C SER A 508 -1.65 27.25 23.69
N VAL A 509 -2.79 27.52 24.32
CA VAL A 509 -3.86 26.56 24.50
C VAL A 509 -5.10 27.20 23.90
N ASP A 510 -5.65 26.58 22.86
CA ASP A 510 -6.64 27.15 21.96
C ASP A 510 -7.97 26.38 22.04
N THR A 511 -9.05 27.02 21.60
CA THR A 511 -10.41 26.46 21.60
C THR A 511 -10.66 25.44 20.49
N SER A 512 -9.83 25.45 19.45
CA SER A 512 -9.82 24.47 18.37
C SER A 512 -8.40 24.29 17.81
N PRO A 513 -8.13 23.26 16.98
CA PRO A 513 -6.81 23.03 16.41
C PRO A 513 -6.29 24.20 15.53
N SER A 514 -7.19 25.03 15.01
CA SER A 514 -6.90 26.05 14.00
C SER A 514 -7.40 27.46 14.35
N SER A 515 -8.17 27.64 15.43
CA SER A 515 -8.83 28.93 15.71
C SER A 515 -7.86 30.04 16.10
N GLY A 516 -6.71 29.70 16.71
CA GLY A 516 -5.82 30.68 17.36
C GLY A 516 -6.51 31.48 18.48
N ILE A 517 -7.72 31.10 18.87
CA ILE A 517 -8.48 31.70 19.96
C ILE A 517 -8.04 30.99 21.23
N SER A 518 -7.39 31.72 22.12
CA SER A 518 -6.92 31.18 23.39
C SER A 518 -8.08 30.67 24.24
N ALA A 519 -8.01 29.41 24.64
CA ALA A 519 -8.86 28.79 25.64
C ALA A 519 -8.43 29.17 27.08
N GLY A 520 -7.27 29.81 27.26
CA GLY A 520 -6.76 30.18 28.58
C GLY A 520 -5.24 30.30 28.61
N SER A 521 -4.69 30.46 29.82
CA SER A 521 -3.24 30.56 30.03
C SER A 521 -2.68 29.29 30.63
N TYR A 522 -1.62 28.75 30.04
CA TYR A 522 -0.83 27.66 30.61
C TYR A 522 0.36 28.21 31.40
N ASN A 523 0.58 27.69 32.61
CA ASN A 523 1.74 27.98 33.44
C ASN A 523 2.64 26.74 33.49
N ALA A 524 3.76 26.81 32.76
CA ALA A 524 4.74 25.72 32.68
C ALA A 524 5.40 25.39 34.03
N GLY A 525 5.70 26.39 34.86
CA GLY A 525 6.36 26.19 36.16
C GLY A 525 5.49 25.46 37.19
N GLN A 526 4.17 25.51 37.03
CA GLN A 526 3.20 24.83 37.89
C GLN A 526 2.49 23.66 37.20
N ASN A 527 2.77 23.43 35.91
CA ASN A 527 2.01 22.53 35.06
C ASN A 527 0.48 22.69 35.24
N SER A 528 0.02 23.94 35.13
CA SER A 528 -1.39 24.25 35.39
C SER A 528 -1.98 25.08 34.26
N PHE A 529 -3.21 24.76 33.87
CA PHE A 529 -3.98 25.53 32.89
C PHE A 529 -5.09 26.32 33.58
N THR A 530 -5.20 27.62 33.31
CA THR A 530 -6.30 28.45 33.79
C THR A 530 -7.21 28.78 32.61
N PRO A 531 -8.39 28.15 32.50
CA PRO A 531 -9.31 28.40 31.40
C PRO A 531 -9.81 29.85 31.42
N ALA A 532 -9.89 30.46 30.24
CA ALA A 532 -10.55 31.74 30.01
C ALA A 532 -12.04 31.52 29.70
N THR A 533 -12.82 32.61 29.67
CA THR A 533 -14.25 32.57 29.31
C THR A 533 -14.50 31.91 27.96
N ALA A 534 -13.58 32.06 27.00
CA ALA A 534 -13.66 31.43 25.68
C ALA A 534 -13.64 29.90 25.71
N ALA A 535 -13.15 29.29 26.80
CA ALA A 535 -13.16 27.84 26.95
C ALA A 535 -14.47 27.30 27.55
N GLN A 536 -15.37 28.15 28.04
CA GLN A 536 -16.61 27.73 28.67
C GLN A 536 -17.42 26.77 27.77
N GLY A 537 -17.83 25.64 28.33
CA GLY A 537 -18.59 24.60 27.63
C GLY A 537 -17.76 23.69 26.72
N LEU A 538 -16.48 23.99 26.49
CA LEU A 538 -15.64 23.12 25.67
C LEU A 538 -15.35 21.81 26.40
N THR A 539 -15.53 20.69 25.69
CA THR A 539 -15.21 19.33 26.13
C THR A 539 -13.79 18.90 25.78
N ALA A 540 -13.03 19.75 25.08
CA ALA A 540 -11.61 19.60 24.86
C ALA A 540 -10.98 20.97 24.58
N VAL A 541 -9.70 21.11 24.89
CA VAL A 541 -8.86 22.24 24.48
C VAL A 541 -7.65 21.73 23.70
N TYR A 542 -6.97 22.61 22.97
CA TYR A 542 -5.93 22.22 22.03
C TYR A 542 -4.63 22.93 22.37
N ALA A 543 -3.66 22.20 22.94
CA ALA A 543 -2.38 22.76 23.34
C ALA A 543 -1.37 22.73 22.19
N LYS A 544 -0.90 23.89 21.78
CA LYS A 544 0.11 24.02 20.73
C LYS A 544 1.50 23.99 21.35
N ILE A 545 2.24 22.91 21.10
CA ILE A 545 3.54 22.62 21.69
C ILE A 545 4.61 22.68 20.61
N LYS A 546 5.69 23.39 20.89
CA LYS A 546 6.89 23.43 20.06
C LYS A 546 7.97 22.56 20.68
N ASP A 547 8.53 21.63 19.91
CA ASP A 547 9.81 21.01 20.21
C ASP A 547 10.92 22.04 19.91
N THR A 548 11.68 22.41 20.93
CA THR A 548 12.72 23.45 20.83
C THR A 548 14.02 22.94 20.21
N SER A 549 14.21 21.62 20.15
CA SER A 549 15.39 21.00 19.55
C SER A 549 15.19 20.77 18.05
N ALA A 550 14.04 20.20 17.67
CA ALA A 550 13.71 19.86 16.30
C ALA A 550 12.91 20.95 15.56
N GLU A 551 12.49 22.01 16.27
CA GLU A 551 11.78 23.18 15.74
C GLU A 551 10.39 22.88 15.14
N CYS A 552 9.84 21.68 15.31
CA CYS A 552 8.48 21.36 14.91
C CYS A 552 7.43 21.77 15.95
N VAL A 553 6.21 22.00 15.45
CA VAL A 553 5.05 22.39 16.26
C VAL A 553 3.94 21.35 16.08
N ARG A 554 3.33 20.95 17.20
CA ARG A 554 2.21 20.01 17.25
C ARG A 554 1.09 20.57 18.09
N THR A 555 -0.13 20.14 17.80
CA THR A 555 -1.32 20.55 18.55
C THR A 555 -1.91 19.31 19.18
N LEU A 556 -1.84 19.21 20.50
CA LEU A 556 -2.40 18.10 21.27
C LEU A 556 -3.81 18.43 21.74
N LYS A 557 -4.74 17.51 21.53
CA LYS A 557 -6.07 17.55 22.13
C LYS A 557 -5.98 17.15 23.61
N VAL A 558 -6.58 17.96 24.48
CA VAL A 558 -6.69 17.69 25.92
C VAL A 558 -8.17 17.58 26.29
N PRO A 559 -8.70 16.36 26.48
CA PRO A 559 -10.11 16.15 26.79
C PRO A 559 -10.52 16.63 28.19
N ILE A 560 -11.75 17.10 28.29
CA ILE A 560 -12.41 17.61 29.51
C ILE A 560 -13.85 17.05 29.51
N PRO A 561 -14.09 15.81 29.96
CA PRO A 561 -15.38 15.13 29.77
C PRO A 561 -16.58 15.82 30.43
N GLY A 562 -16.33 16.61 31.48
CA GLY A 562 -17.36 17.44 32.14
C GLY A 562 -17.52 18.84 31.55
N GLY A 563 -16.73 19.20 30.53
CA GLY A 563 -16.61 20.54 29.99
C GLY A 563 -16.01 21.57 30.96
N VAL A 564 -15.63 22.74 30.44
CA VAL A 564 -15.21 23.88 31.28
C VAL A 564 -16.43 24.62 31.82
N GLN A 565 -16.56 24.64 33.15
CA GLN A 565 -17.67 25.27 33.86
C GLN A 565 -17.39 26.74 34.17
N LEU A 566 -18.41 27.55 34.41
CA LEU A 566 -18.20 28.86 35.03
C LEU A 566 -17.81 28.68 36.50
N GLN A 567 -16.80 29.42 36.96
CA GLN A 567 -16.51 29.48 38.39
C GLN A 567 -17.75 30.07 39.07
N ALA A 568 -18.42 29.25 39.87
CA ALA A 568 -19.46 29.74 40.78
C ALA A 568 -18.84 30.86 41.61
N ASP A 569 -19.41 32.07 41.52
CA ASP A 569 -18.90 33.26 42.18
C ASP A 569 -18.69 32.94 43.67
N PRO A 570 -17.51 33.17 44.26
CA PRO A 570 -17.32 33.05 45.70
C PRO A 570 -18.26 33.98 46.51
N GLN A 571 -18.88 34.98 45.89
CA GLN A 571 -19.99 35.74 46.48
C GLN A 571 -21.37 35.09 46.29
N GLU A 572 -21.54 34.15 45.35
CA GLU A 572 -22.63 33.16 45.43
C GLU A 572 -22.37 32.09 46.49
N LYS A 573 -21.19 32.08 47.14
CA LYS A 573 -20.90 31.25 48.33
C LYS A 573 -21.57 31.77 49.62
N SER A 574 -22.41 32.81 49.55
CA SER A 574 -23.50 33.04 50.52
C SER A 574 -24.82 32.34 50.18
N LEU A 575 -24.85 31.47 49.15
CA LEU A 575 -25.82 30.37 49.04
C LEU A 575 -25.11 29.04 49.38
N LYS A 576 -24.37 29.04 50.49
CA LYS A 576 -23.97 27.81 51.16
C LYS A 576 -25.26 27.06 51.53
N ALA A 577 -25.46 25.89 50.94
CA ALA A 577 -26.02 24.69 51.58
C ALA A 577 -27.00 24.96 52.74
N GLY A 578 -28.09 25.63 52.41
CA GLY A 578 -29.14 25.97 53.35
C GLY A 578 -30.27 26.55 52.56
N ALA A 579 -31.07 25.65 51.97
CA ALA A 579 -32.26 26.02 51.23
C ALA A 579 -31.98 27.07 50.13
N LEU A 580 -32.04 26.66 48.85
CA LEU A 580 -32.82 27.51 47.91
C LEU A 580 -34.04 27.96 48.69
N SER A 581 -34.45 29.20 48.63
CA SER A 581 -35.32 29.78 49.66
C SER A 581 -36.52 28.90 50.07
N GLU A 582 -36.92 27.90 49.26
CA GLU A 582 -37.81 26.79 49.59
C GLU A 582 -37.47 25.40 48.96
N GLY A 583 -36.20 25.02 48.79
CA GLY A 583 -35.80 23.63 48.47
C GLY A 583 -35.71 23.16 47.00
N LEU A 584 -35.41 24.04 46.04
CA LEU A 584 -35.50 23.76 44.59
C LEU A 584 -34.17 23.40 43.85
N GLN A 585 -33.89 22.16 43.46
CA GLN A 585 -32.68 21.81 42.67
C GLN A 585 -32.97 21.56 41.18
N LEU A 586 -32.05 21.97 40.30
CA LEU A 586 -32.09 21.74 38.85
C LEU A 586 -30.90 20.90 38.39
N LEU A 587 -31.13 19.75 37.75
CA LEU A 587 -30.08 18.82 37.35
C LEU A 587 -30.32 18.24 35.94
N PRO A 588 -29.39 18.39 34.96
CA PRO A 588 -28.20 19.25 34.94
C PRO A 588 -28.52 20.70 34.54
N ASN A 589 -27.61 21.65 34.83
CA ASN A 589 -27.68 23.04 34.34
C ASN A 589 -26.24 23.54 34.11
N PRO A 590 -25.79 23.77 32.86
CA PRO A 590 -26.57 23.74 31.60
C PRO A 590 -27.10 22.34 31.24
N ASN A 591 -28.23 22.27 30.52
CA ASN A 591 -28.82 21.02 30.02
C ASN A 591 -28.88 20.96 28.50
N THR A 592 -28.91 19.73 27.96
CA THR A 592 -28.98 19.42 26.52
C THR A 592 -30.42 19.25 26.00
N GLY A 593 -31.41 19.82 26.70
CA GLY A 593 -32.83 19.74 26.32
C GLY A 593 -33.74 19.06 27.35
N THR A 594 -33.19 18.45 28.40
CA THR A 594 -33.95 17.87 29.52
C THR A 594 -33.30 18.20 30.85
N PHE A 595 -34.10 18.61 31.84
CA PHE A 595 -33.64 18.79 33.21
C PHE A 595 -34.64 18.24 34.22
N VAL A 596 -34.14 17.82 35.37
CA VAL A 596 -34.95 17.41 36.52
C VAL A 596 -35.10 18.60 37.46
N LEU A 597 -36.33 18.94 37.77
CA LEU A 597 -36.69 19.85 38.84
C LEU A 597 -36.96 19.05 40.10
N GLN A 598 -36.11 19.19 41.11
CA GLN A 598 -36.31 18.58 42.43
C GLN A 598 -36.80 19.63 43.43
N ILE A 599 -37.85 19.32 44.18
CA ILE A 599 -38.49 20.23 45.13
C ILE A 599 -38.47 19.55 46.51
N ALA A 600 -37.87 20.20 47.51
CA ALA A 600 -37.58 19.57 48.81
C ALA A 600 -38.83 19.27 49.64
N GLU A 601 -39.92 20.01 49.43
CA GLU A 601 -41.24 19.70 49.96
C GLU A 601 -42.26 19.80 48.82
N PRO A 602 -43.33 18.99 48.79
CA PRO A 602 -44.37 19.09 47.78
C PRO A 602 -45.04 20.47 47.84
N ALA A 603 -44.52 21.37 47.02
CA ALA A 603 -45.10 22.67 46.77
C ALA A 603 -46.10 22.49 45.62
N THR A 604 -47.36 22.26 45.99
CA THR A 604 -48.48 22.48 45.10
C THR A 604 -48.42 23.94 44.65
N GLY A 605 -48.31 24.15 43.35
CA GLY A 605 -48.00 25.45 42.75
C GLY A 605 -47.91 25.39 41.23
N ASP A 606 -47.94 26.57 40.60
CA ASP A 606 -47.85 26.75 39.16
C ASP A 606 -46.42 27.05 38.74
N TRP A 607 -45.84 26.17 37.94
CA TRP A 607 -44.48 26.27 37.44
C TRP A 607 -44.48 26.65 35.98
N ARG A 608 -43.63 27.59 35.59
CA ARG A 608 -43.46 27.99 34.19
C ARG A 608 -42.00 28.24 33.85
N LEU A 609 -41.58 27.77 32.69
CA LEU A 609 -40.29 28.11 32.09
C LEU A 609 -40.52 29.26 31.12
N VAL A 610 -39.86 30.39 31.35
CA VAL A 610 -39.97 31.57 30.49
C VAL A 610 -38.63 31.93 29.86
N ASP A 611 -38.66 32.47 28.65
CA ASP A 611 -37.46 33.00 28.00
C ASP A 611 -37.12 34.42 28.48
N ALA A 612 -36.05 34.99 27.91
CA ALA A 612 -35.60 36.34 28.22
C ALA A 612 -36.65 37.44 27.91
N LEU A 613 -37.63 37.16 27.05
CA LEU A 613 -38.73 38.06 26.71
C LEU A 613 -39.96 37.85 27.60
N GLY A 614 -39.90 36.90 28.55
CA GLY A 614 -41.00 36.53 29.43
C GLY A 614 -42.07 35.67 28.76
N ARG A 615 -41.79 35.13 27.56
CA ARG A 615 -42.71 34.21 26.88
C ARG A 615 -42.70 32.86 27.60
N ASN A 616 -43.88 32.32 27.85
CA ASN A 616 -44.03 31.02 28.50
C ASN A 616 -43.75 29.90 27.50
N LEU A 617 -42.75 29.09 27.80
CA LEU A 617 -42.31 27.97 26.97
C LEU A 617 -42.86 26.64 27.47
N TRP A 618 -42.97 26.50 28.78
CA TRP A 618 -43.49 25.30 29.41
C TRP A 618 -44.20 25.68 30.69
N GLN A 619 -45.32 25.03 31.00
CA GLN A 619 -46.08 25.27 32.23
C GLN A 619 -46.59 23.96 32.81
N HIS A 620 -46.57 23.84 34.13
CA HIS A 620 -47.12 22.71 34.87
C HIS A 620 -47.80 23.20 36.14
N THR A 621 -48.99 22.70 36.43
CA THR A 621 -49.80 23.09 37.61
C THR A 621 -49.93 21.91 38.55
N GLY A 622 -49.71 22.11 39.86
CA GLY A 622 -49.96 21.09 40.88
C GLY A 622 -48.95 19.94 40.86
N ILE A 623 -47.69 20.24 41.17
CA ILE A 623 -46.66 19.20 41.34
C ILE A 623 -46.89 18.51 42.69
N GLU A 624 -47.35 17.26 42.66
CA GLU A 624 -47.53 16.43 43.87
C GLU A 624 -46.27 15.62 44.23
N GLU A 625 -45.30 15.54 43.32
CA GLU A 625 -44.07 14.77 43.47
C GLU A 625 -42.87 15.66 43.80
N SER A 626 -41.89 15.13 44.53
CA SER A 626 -40.65 15.84 44.85
C SER A 626 -39.70 15.99 43.65
N TYR A 627 -40.10 15.48 42.48
CA TYR A 627 -39.34 15.52 41.23
C TYR A 627 -40.28 15.77 40.06
N LEU A 628 -39.84 16.55 39.08
CA LEU A 628 -40.52 16.74 37.81
C LEU A 628 -39.52 16.79 36.67
N ASP A 629 -39.68 15.89 35.70
CA ASP A 629 -38.91 15.91 34.46
C ASP A 629 -39.45 16.99 33.54
N VAL A 630 -38.61 17.97 33.23
CA VAL A 630 -38.95 19.06 32.32
C VAL A 630 -38.18 18.87 31.03
N GLN A 631 -38.92 18.64 29.95
CA GLN A 631 -38.38 18.68 28.60
C GLN A 631 -38.54 20.08 28.03
N PHE A 632 -37.46 20.63 27.48
CA PHE A 632 -37.54 21.88 26.74
C PHE A 632 -38.44 21.69 25.51
N PRO A 633 -39.30 22.67 25.19
CA PRO A 633 -40.11 22.60 23.98
C PRO A 633 -39.23 22.45 22.73
N VAL A 634 -39.77 21.70 21.78
CA VAL A 634 -39.21 21.59 20.43
C VAL A 634 -39.15 23.01 19.85
N GLY A 635 -37.94 23.49 19.54
CA GLY A 635 -37.70 24.84 19.04
C GLY A 635 -37.16 25.86 20.05
N ALA A 636 -36.90 25.49 21.32
CA ALA A 636 -36.08 26.32 22.20
C ALA A 636 -34.64 26.42 21.66
N GLU A 637 -34.07 27.62 21.62
CA GLU A 637 -32.70 27.90 21.15
C GLU A 637 -31.74 27.93 22.34
N ASP A 638 -30.44 27.78 22.09
CA ASP A 638 -29.45 27.93 23.17
C ASP A 638 -29.58 29.31 23.82
N GLY A 639 -29.62 29.34 25.15
CA GLY A 639 -29.87 30.60 25.83
C GLY A 639 -30.24 30.50 27.31
N LEU A 640 -30.48 31.68 27.89
CA LEU A 640 -30.88 31.84 29.27
C LEU A 640 -32.40 31.87 29.41
N TYR A 641 -32.90 31.00 30.28
CA TYR A 641 -34.29 30.84 30.64
C TYR A 641 -34.49 31.07 32.14
N TRP A 642 -35.74 31.24 32.53
CA TRP A 642 -36.14 31.40 33.92
C TRP A 642 -37.25 30.42 34.25
N LEU A 643 -37.02 29.54 35.21
CA LEU A 643 -38.07 28.77 35.83
C LEU A 643 -38.72 29.62 36.92
N ILE A 644 -40.03 29.82 36.84
CA ILE A 644 -40.81 30.59 37.81
C ILE A 644 -41.84 29.64 38.43
N GLY A 645 -41.76 29.42 39.73
CA GLY A 645 -42.78 28.71 40.51
C GLY A 645 -43.63 29.69 41.31
N GLN A 646 -44.94 29.52 41.30
CA GLN A 646 -45.85 30.21 42.21
C GLN A 646 -46.40 29.19 43.19
N LEU A 647 -46.06 29.36 44.46
CA LEU A 647 -46.41 28.46 45.55
C LEU A 647 -47.84 28.75 46.04
N ASP A 648 -48.48 27.76 46.65
CA ASP A 648 -49.85 27.89 47.18
C ASP A 648 -50.04 28.99 48.23
N ASP A 649 -48.98 29.35 48.95
CA ASP A 649 -49.00 30.47 49.90
C ASP A 649 -48.85 31.85 49.25
N GLY A 650 -48.83 31.89 47.91
CA GLY A 650 -48.75 33.11 47.10
C GLY A 650 -47.33 33.62 46.86
N ARG A 651 -46.29 32.95 47.39
CA ARG A 651 -44.90 33.31 47.10
C ARG A 651 -44.51 32.91 45.68
N GLN A 652 -43.64 33.70 45.06
CA GLN A 652 -43.02 33.37 43.77
C GLN A 652 -41.54 33.07 43.96
N VAL A 653 -41.11 31.93 43.43
CA VAL A 653 -39.70 31.53 43.32
C VAL A 653 -39.27 31.61 41.86
N ARG A 654 -38.01 31.99 41.64
CA ARG A 654 -37.45 32.18 40.30
C ARG A 654 -36.03 31.68 40.24
N GLU A 655 -35.75 30.79 39.30
CA GLU A 655 -34.44 30.14 39.12
C GLU A 655 -33.95 30.24 37.67
N LYS A 656 -32.64 30.36 37.47
CA LYS A 656 -32.05 30.45 36.12
C LYS A 656 -31.83 29.07 35.52
N VAL A 657 -32.21 28.89 34.26
CA VAL A 657 -31.98 27.66 33.50
C VAL A 657 -31.20 27.99 32.22
N VAL A 658 -30.11 27.30 31.96
CA VAL A 658 -29.30 27.46 30.73
C VAL A 658 -29.53 26.25 29.84
N LEU A 659 -30.00 26.49 28.62
CA LEU A 659 -30.10 25.47 27.57
C LEU A 659 -28.87 25.55 26.67
N GLN A 660 -28.25 24.42 26.40
CA GLN A 660 -27.10 24.28 25.49
C GLN A 660 -27.24 22.95 24.74
N ARG A 661 -27.74 22.99 23.50
CA ARG A 661 -27.97 21.83 22.64
C ARG A 661 -26.76 21.42 21.81
#